data_AF-A0A2D4G1T6-F1
#
_entry.id   AF-A0A2D4G1T6-F1
#
_cell.length_a   1.000
_cell.length_b   1.000
_cell.length_c   1.000
_cell.angle_alpha   90.00
_cell.angle_beta   90.00
_cell.angle_gamma   90.00
#
_symmetry.space_group_name_H-M   'P 1'
#
loop_
_entity.id
_entity.type
_entity.pdbx_description
1 polymer ?
#
loop_
_entity_poly.entity_id
_entity_poly.type
_entity_poly.pdbx_seq_one_letter_code
_entity_poly.pdbx_strand_id
1 'polypeptide(L)'
;VPEGGEGISAHDVEVKWIEYQNMVNYLIQWIRHHATIMSDRAFPNNPVELKALYNQYLQFKETEIPPKEIDKSKIKHLYNLLEVWIEFGRIKLPQGYHPNDIEKEWGKLIIAMLEREKMLRPEVERLDMLQQIANRVQRDNLTCEDKLMLARNATQSDRKRLEAGLQFQNEAEIAGYLLECENLLRQQVMDAQILTDGKYYQADQLVQRVAKLRDNLMALKAECSSIYNKGRILTTEQTKMMISGITQSLNSGFAPSLSPNLNSGLNQGLSPSLTTSSLTSGLSSGFSPRLTPAITPAYTPGFPPRLIQSYITGVDTGGLQTFKLTQIRKPLMKSAFIDQNLTEEEVNMKFVQDLLRWVDEMQVQLDRAEWGSDLPGVESHVENHKNVHKAIEDFESSLKEAKISEIQMTAPLKLSYAEKLHKLESQYAKLLNASRNQERHLDTLHNFVSRATRELIWLNEKEEAEVAHDWSERNTNIARKKEYHADLMRELDQKEEVIKSVQEIAEQLLFENHPARLTIEAYRAAMQTQWSWILQLCQCVEQHLRENTAYFEFFSDAKEALDYLKNLRDAVHRKYNCDRSSSIHKLEDLIQESMEEKEQLLQYKSTVAGLVGRSKTIVQLKPRNPENSLKTSIPVKAICDYRQIEITIYK
;
A
#
# COMPACT_ATOMS: atom_id res chain seq x y z
N VAL A 1 39.46 -22.03 -55.42
CA VAL A 1 38.44 -22.39 -54.40
C VAL A 1 39.10 -22.14 -53.05
N PRO A 2 38.49 -21.38 -52.12
CA PRO A 2 39.06 -21.26 -50.78
C PRO A 2 39.03 -22.65 -50.14
N GLU A 3 40.18 -23.32 -50.14
CA GLU A 3 40.40 -24.57 -49.43
C GLU A 3 41.13 -24.23 -48.13
N GLY A 4 40.47 -24.43 -46.99
CA GLY A 4 41.11 -24.42 -45.68
C GLY A 4 40.43 -23.53 -44.63
N GLY A 5 39.68 -24.16 -43.73
CA GLY A 5 39.24 -23.61 -42.44
C GLY A 5 37.76 -23.28 -42.36
N GLU A 6 36.99 -24.09 -41.61
CA GLU A 6 35.58 -23.90 -41.17
C GLU A 6 34.56 -23.31 -42.17
N GLY A 7 34.85 -23.33 -43.47
CA GLY A 7 34.00 -22.77 -44.52
C GLY A 7 33.13 -23.81 -45.22
N ILE A 8 31.96 -23.35 -45.70
CA ILE A 8 31.02 -24.16 -46.50
C ILE A 8 31.70 -24.62 -47.80
N SER A 9 31.60 -25.91 -48.14
CA SER A 9 32.19 -26.48 -49.36
C SER A 9 31.55 -25.87 -50.61
N ALA A 10 32.29 -25.79 -51.71
CA ALA A 10 31.78 -25.21 -52.97
C ALA A 10 30.48 -25.84 -53.49
N HIS A 11 30.16 -27.07 -53.07
CA HIS A 11 28.95 -27.81 -53.44
C HIS A 11 27.75 -27.48 -52.53
N ASP A 12 27.99 -27.04 -51.29
CA ASP A 12 26.94 -26.79 -50.29
C ASP A 12 26.56 -25.30 -50.18
N VAL A 13 27.35 -24.41 -50.80
CA VAL A 13 27.15 -22.95 -50.78
C VAL A 13 25.75 -22.54 -51.22
N GLU A 14 25.22 -23.16 -52.28
CA GLU A 14 23.91 -22.79 -52.84
C GLU A 14 22.76 -23.20 -51.90
N VAL A 15 22.86 -24.37 -51.27
CA VAL A 15 21.88 -24.85 -50.28
C VAL A 15 21.88 -23.94 -49.05
N LYS A 16 23.07 -23.59 -48.54
CA LYS A 16 23.21 -22.70 -47.39
C LYS A 16 22.79 -21.26 -47.68
N TRP A 17 22.98 -20.80 -48.90
CA TRP A 17 22.47 -19.51 -49.34
C TRP A 17 20.93 -19.47 -49.38
N ILE A 18 20.27 -20.52 -49.89
CA ILE A 18 18.80 -20.62 -49.87
C ILE A 18 18.27 -20.68 -48.43
N GLU A 19 18.92 -21.46 -47.56
CA GLU A 19 18.60 -21.53 -46.13
C GLU A 19 18.67 -20.14 -45.48
N TYR A 20 19.77 -19.40 -45.72
CA TYR A 20 19.94 -18.03 -45.26
C TYR A 20 18.82 -17.12 -45.75
N GLN A 21 18.54 -17.08 -47.06
CA GLN A 21 17.50 -16.22 -47.63
C GLN A 21 16.12 -16.50 -47.03
N ASN A 22 15.76 -17.77 -46.84
CA ASN A 22 14.49 -18.17 -46.26
C ASN A 22 14.36 -17.70 -44.81
N MET A 23 15.42 -17.89 -44.00
CA MET A 23 15.43 -17.45 -42.61
C MET A 23 15.33 -15.92 -42.49
N VAL A 24 16.08 -15.18 -43.32
CA VAL A 24 16.04 -13.71 -43.35
C VAL A 24 14.65 -13.21 -43.71
N ASN A 25 14.05 -13.73 -44.79
CA ASN A 25 12.72 -13.31 -45.23
C ASN A 25 11.64 -13.59 -44.18
N TYR A 26 11.66 -14.78 -43.59
CA TYR A 26 10.72 -15.16 -42.55
C TYR A 26 10.86 -14.26 -41.31
N LEU A 27 12.08 -14.06 -40.83
CA LEU A 27 12.32 -13.28 -39.61
C LEU A 27 11.99 -11.80 -39.81
N ILE A 28 12.36 -11.19 -40.94
CA ILE A 28 12.01 -9.79 -41.24
C ILE A 28 10.50 -9.62 -41.35
N GLN A 29 9.80 -10.53 -42.03
CA GLN A 29 8.35 -10.47 -42.15
C GLN A 29 7.67 -10.57 -40.78
N TRP A 30 8.12 -11.51 -39.95
CA TRP A 30 7.64 -11.68 -38.59
C TRP A 30 7.88 -10.43 -37.73
N ILE A 31 9.10 -9.90 -37.73
CA ILE A 31 9.47 -8.67 -37.00
C ILE A 31 8.55 -7.51 -37.40
N ARG A 32 8.36 -7.28 -38.71
CA ARG A 32 7.54 -6.17 -39.21
C ARG A 32 6.08 -6.31 -38.81
N HIS A 33 5.52 -7.52 -38.93
CA HIS A 33 4.15 -7.80 -38.53
C HIS A 33 3.93 -7.48 -37.04
N HIS A 34 4.78 -8.02 -36.17
CA HIS A 34 4.66 -7.79 -34.73
C HIS A 34 5.01 -6.36 -34.31
N ALA A 35 5.90 -5.67 -35.01
CA ALA A 35 6.15 -4.25 -34.77
C ALA A 35 4.89 -3.40 -35.05
N THR A 36 4.12 -3.74 -36.09
CA THR A 36 2.82 -3.09 -36.34
C THR A 36 1.81 -3.36 -35.23
N ILE A 37 1.69 -4.61 -34.78
CA ILE A 37 0.80 -4.97 -33.66
C ILE A 37 1.20 -4.20 -32.39
N MET A 38 2.50 -4.16 -32.07
CA MET A 38 3.01 -3.50 -30.86
C MET A 38 2.79 -1.98 -30.89
N SER A 39 2.76 -1.39 -32.08
CA SER A 39 2.53 0.05 -32.27
C SER A 39 1.07 0.49 -32.07
N ASP A 40 0.13 -0.44 -31.91
CA ASP A 40 -1.27 -0.10 -31.60
C ASP A 40 -1.40 0.56 -30.23
N ARG A 41 -2.11 1.69 -30.18
CA ARG A 41 -2.31 2.53 -28.99
C ARG A 41 -3.75 2.50 -28.48
N ALA A 42 -4.63 1.72 -29.10
CA ALA A 42 -6.00 1.57 -28.64
C ALA A 42 -6.05 0.58 -27.48
N PHE A 43 -6.42 1.06 -26.29
CA PHE A 43 -6.63 0.22 -25.11
C PHE A 43 -8.12 0.11 -24.77
N PRO A 44 -8.63 -1.09 -24.46
CA PRO A 44 -10.01 -1.26 -24.04
C PRO A 44 -10.24 -0.66 -22.64
N ASN A 45 -11.43 -0.08 -22.43
CA ASN A 45 -11.85 0.44 -21.11
C ASN A 45 -12.40 -0.65 -20.19
N ASN A 46 -12.49 -1.89 -20.66
CA ASN A 46 -12.92 -3.04 -19.89
C ASN A 46 -11.70 -3.67 -19.21
N PRO A 47 -11.67 -3.78 -17.86
CA PRO A 47 -10.53 -4.32 -17.12
C PRO A 47 -10.20 -5.77 -17.48
N VAL A 48 -11.19 -6.57 -17.86
CA VAL A 48 -10.98 -7.97 -18.27
C VAL A 48 -10.25 -8.03 -19.61
N GLU A 49 -10.68 -7.21 -20.57
CA GLU A 49 -10.07 -7.13 -21.90
C GLU A 49 -8.66 -6.54 -21.82
N LEU A 50 -8.44 -5.52 -20.98
CA LEU A 50 -7.12 -4.93 -20.79
C LEU A 50 -6.14 -5.90 -20.14
N LYS A 51 -6.58 -6.66 -19.13
CA LYS A 51 -5.76 -7.73 -18.52
C LYS A 51 -5.44 -8.83 -19.52
N ALA A 52 -6.40 -9.23 -20.36
CA ALA A 52 -6.15 -10.19 -21.43
C ALA A 52 -5.09 -9.66 -22.41
N LEU A 53 -5.16 -8.39 -22.79
CA LEU A 53 -4.18 -7.73 -23.67
C LEU A 53 -2.77 -7.67 -23.04
N TYR A 54 -2.69 -7.38 -21.74
CA TYR A 54 -1.41 -7.38 -21.00
C TYR A 54 -0.82 -8.78 -20.89
N ASN A 55 -1.64 -9.78 -20.57
CA ASN A 55 -1.19 -11.17 -20.52
C ASN A 55 -0.73 -11.67 -21.89
N GLN A 56 -1.40 -11.27 -22.97
CA GLN A 56 -0.97 -11.57 -24.33
C GLN A 56 0.40 -10.94 -24.65
N TYR A 57 0.64 -9.69 -24.21
CA TYR A 57 1.94 -9.05 -24.34
C TYR A 57 3.05 -9.79 -23.56
N LEU A 58 2.78 -10.18 -22.31
CA LEU A 58 3.72 -10.95 -21.50
C LEU A 58 4.04 -12.30 -22.15
N GLN A 59 3.01 -13.01 -22.60
CA GLN A 59 3.17 -14.28 -23.30
C GLN A 59 4.05 -14.11 -24.55
N PHE A 60 3.81 -13.08 -25.36
CA PHE A 60 4.64 -12.78 -26.52
C PHE A 60 6.11 -12.53 -26.13
N LYS A 61 6.35 -11.72 -25.09
CA LYS A 61 7.69 -11.38 -24.58
C LYS A 61 8.45 -12.61 -24.06
N GLU A 62 7.77 -13.49 -23.32
CA GLU A 62 8.39 -14.63 -22.66
C GLU A 62 8.52 -15.86 -23.56
N THR A 63 7.60 -16.04 -24.51
CA THR A 63 7.51 -17.29 -25.29
C THR A 63 7.89 -17.14 -26.75
N GLU A 64 7.59 -16.00 -27.39
CA GLU A 64 7.81 -15.82 -28.83
C GLU A 64 9.13 -15.12 -29.17
N ILE A 65 9.60 -14.20 -28.31
CA ILE A 65 10.85 -13.47 -28.52
C ILE A 65 12.11 -14.36 -28.40
N PRO A 66 12.28 -15.20 -27.36
CA PRO A 66 13.50 -16.01 -27.21
C PRO A 66 13.84 -16.90 -28.42
N PRO A 67 12.90 -17.69 -29.00
CA PRO A 67 13.24 -18.51 -30.16
C PRO A 67 13.62 -17.66 -31.40
N LYS A 68 13.04 -16.46 -31.54
CA LYS A 68 13.35 -15.56 -32.67
C LYS A 68 14.72 -14.89 -32.52
N GLU A 69 15.18 -14.67 -31.29
CA GLU A 69 16.55 -14.24 -31.02
C GLU A 69 17.59 -15.33 -31.35
N ILE A 70 17.23 -16.59 -31.11
CA ILE A 70 18.04 -17.74 -31.56
C ILE A 70 18.10 -17.78 -33.09
N ASP A 71 16.97 -17.60 -33.78
CA ASP A 71 16.92 -17.55 -35.25
C ASP A 71 17.79 -16.41 -35.80
N LYS A 72 17.74 -15.21 -35.18
CA LYS A 72 18.63 -14.09 -35.51
C LYS A 72 20.12 -14.46 -35.38
N SER A 73 20.47 -15.16 -34.30
CA SER A 73 21.85 -15.61 -34.06
C SER A 73 22.30 -16.65 -35.09
N LYS A 74 21.42 -17.57 -35.48
CA LYS A 74 21.68 -18.54 -36.56
C LYS A 74 21.88 -17.85 -37.91
N ILE A 75 21.10 -16.83 -38.23
CA ILE A 75 21.28 -16.03 -39.46
C ILE A 75 22.65 -15.37 -39.47
N LYS A 76 23.08 -14.76 -38.37
CA LYS A 76 24.41 -14.15 -38.24
C LYS A 76 25.52 -15.19 -38.44
N HIS A 77 25.37 -16.38 -37.86
CA HIS A 77 26.33 -17.46 -38.05
C HIS A 77 26.39 -17.93 -39.51
N LEU A 78 25.23 -18.15 -40.16
CA LEU A 78 25.17 -18.52 -41.58
C LEU A 78 25.79 -17.45 -42.48
N TYR A 79 25.59 -16.17 -42.17
CA TYR A 79 26.24 -15.07 -42.89
C TYR A 79 27.76 -15.17 -42.82
N ASN A 80 28.34 -15.35 -41.63
CA ASN A 80 29.79 -15.48 -41.46
C ASN A 80 30.36 -16.66 -42.26
N LEU A 81 29.63 -17.78 -42.33
CA LEU A 81 30.03 -18.93 -43.15
C LEU A 81 29.98 -18.65 -44.67
N LEU A 82 29.11 -17.74 -45.09
CA LEU A 82 28.89 -17.36 -46.49
C LEU A 82 29.70 -16.13 -46.91
N GLU A 83 30.27 -15.39 -45.96
CA GLU A 83 30.96 -14.11 -46.17
C GLU A 83 32.08 -14.21 -47.20
N VAL A 84 32.94 -15.24 -47.09
CA VAL A 84 34.04 -15.51 -48.04
C VAL A 84 33.52 -15.72 -49.48
N TRP A 85 32.34 -16.32 -49.64
CA TRP A 85 31.72 -16.57 -50.94
C TRP A 85 31.01 -15.34 -51.52
N ILE A 86 30.57 -14.42 -50.65
CA ILE A 86 30.03 -13.11 -51.01
C ILE A 86 31.17 -12.19 -51.47
N GLU A 87 32.27 -12.12 -50.72
CA GLU A 87 33.47 -11.33 -51.08
C GLU A 87 34.12 -11.81 -52.38
N PHE A 88 34.16 -13.13 -52.59
CA PHE A 88 34.63 -13.74 -53.84
C PHE A 88 33.70 -13.44 -55.04
N GLY A 89 32.49 -12.92 -54.80
CA GLY A 89 31.53 -12.53 -55.84
C GLY A 89 30.69 -13.68 -56.41
N ARG A 90 30.74 -14.88 -55.82
CA ARG A 90 29.90 -16.02 -56.22
C ARG A 90 28.46 -15.86 -55.73
N ILE A 91 28.28 -15.27 -54.56
CA ILE A 91 26.98 -14.86 -54.03
C ILE A 91 26.83 -13.35 -54.18
N LYS A 92 25.74 -12.90 -54.80
CA LYS A 92 25.37 -11.48 -54.82
C LYS A 92 24.41 -11.21 -53.67
N LEU A 93 24.88 -10.49 -52.65
CA LEU A 93 24.06 -10.10 -51.50
C LEU A 93 23.05 -9.01 -51.91
N PRO A 94 21.73 -9.28 -51.86
CA PRO A 94 20.71 -8.27 -52.14
C PRO A 94 20.64 -7.23 -51.03
N GLN A 95 20.16 -6.03 -51.35
CA GLN A 95 19.94 -4.98 -50.34
C GLN A 95 18.90 -5.42 -49.30
N GLY A 96 19.15 -5.19 -48.01
CA GLY A 96 18.25 -5.57 -46.92
C GLY A 96 18.45 -7.00 -46.41
N TYR A 97 19.37 -7.77 -47.00
CA TYR A 97 19.71 -9.14 -46.57
C TYR A 97 20.97 -9.18 -45.71
N HIS A 98 21.55 -8.04 -45.33
CA HIS A 98 22.69 -8.02 -44.43
C HIS A 98 22.22 -8.21 -42.97
N PRO A 99 22.94 -8.94 -42.09
CA PRO A 99 22.53 -9.14 -40.69
C PRO A 99 22.23 -7.83 -39.93
N ASN A 100 23.00 -6.77 -40.21
CA ASN A 100 22.74 -5.42 -39.66
C ASN A 100 21.35 -4.85 -40.00
N ASP A 101 20.78 -5.18 -41.17
CA ASP A 101 19.43 -4.75 -41.54
C ASP A 101 18.37 -5.45 -40.67
N ILE A 102 18.63 -6.72 -40.31
CA ILE A 102 17.78 -7.51 -39.40
C ILE A 102 17.91 -6.98 -37.98
N GLU A 103 19.12 -6.67 -37.52
CA GLU A 103 19.35 -6.03 -36.21
C GLU A 103 18.62 -4.67 -36.12
N LYS A 104 18.60 -3.89 -37.21
CA LYS A 104 17.86 -2.63 -37.29
C LYS A 104 16.34 -2.84 -37.17
N GLU A 105 15.76 -3.78 -37.92
CA GLU A 105 14.33 -4.08 -37.81
C GLU A 105 13.97 -4.67 -36.44
N TRP A 106 14.83 -5.54 -35.89
CA TRP A 106 14.70 -6.07 -34.52
C TRP A 106 14.67 -4.94 -33.49
N GLY A 107 15.57 -3.96 -33.60
CA GLY A 107 15.58 -2.77 -32.75
C GLY A 107 14.26 -2.00 -32.80
N LYS A 108 13.62 -1.86 -33.97
CA LYS A 108 12.29 -1.23 -34.10
C LYS A 108 11.21 -2.00 -33.33
N LEU A 109 11.22 -3.34 -33.41
CA LEU A 109 10.29 -4.18 -32.65
C LEU A 109 10.50 -4.00 -31.15
N ILE A 110 11.74 -4.01 -30.67
CA ILE A 110 12.05 -3.82 -29.24
C ILE A 110 11.58 -2.44 -28.77
N ILE A 111 11.82 -1.37 -29.54
CA ILE A 111 11.32 -0.03 -29.21
C ILE A 111 9.78 -0.03 -29.15
N ALA A 112 9.10 -0.61 -30.14
CA ALA A 112 7.64 -0.70 -30.16
C ALA A 112 7.10 -1.48 -28.95
N MET A 113 7.77 -2.57 -28.54
CA MET A 113 7.41 -3.33 -27.34
C MET A 113 7.58 -2.50 -26.06
N LEU A 114 8.70 -1.79 -25.92
CA LEU A 114 8.96 -0.92 -24.77
C LEU A 114 7.95 0.22 -24.67
N GLU A 115 7.61 0.85 -25.80
CA GLU A 115 6.56 1.87 -25.86
C GLU A 115 5.20 1.29 -25.47
N ARG A 116 4.85 0.10 -25.98
CA ARG A 116 3.59 -0.57 -25.60
C ARG A 116 3.55 -0.88 -24.12
N GLU A 117 4.62 -1.43 -23.53
CA GLU A 117 4.70 -1.71 -22.10
C GLU A 117 4.54 -0.45 -21.26
N LYS A 118 5.20 0.65 -21.67
CA LYS A 118 5.11 1.96 -21.03
C LYS A 118 3.69 2.53 -21.05
N MET A 119 2.92 2.27 -22.10
CA MET A 119 1.53 2.73 -22.19
C MET A 119 0.54 1.78 -21.49
N LEU A 120 0.78 0.46 -21.56
CA LEU A 120 -0.14 -0.55 -21.09
C LEU A 120 -0.12 -0.71 -19.55
N ARG A 121 1.05 -0.57 -18.92
CA ARG A 121 1.19 -0.71 -17.45
C ARG A 121 0.37 0.33 -16.68
N PRO A 122 0.47 1.65 -16.95
CA PRO A 122 -0.35 2.65 -16.26
C PRO A 122 -1.85 2.46 -16.49
N GLU A 123 -2.25 2.00 -17.69
CA GLU A 123 -3.67 1.73 -17.98
C GLU A 123 -4.22 0.54 -17.18
N VAL A 124 -3.41 -0.51 -16.98
CA VAL A 124 -3.79 -1.65 -16.12
C VAL A 124 -3.95 -1.21 -14.66
N GLU A 125 -2.98 -0.45 -14.14
CA GLU A 125 -3.02 0.09 -12.78
C GLU A 125 -4.24 1.01 -12.57
N ARG A 126 -4.51 1.88 -13.56
CA ARG A 126 -5.66 2.77 -13.57
C ARG A 126 -6.99 2.00 -13.55
N LEU A 127 -7.16 0.99 -14.41
CA LEU A 127 -8.39 0.20 -14.44
C LEU A 127 -8.55 -0.68 -13.19
N ASP A 128 -7.47 -1.17 -12.59
CA ASP A 128 -7.54 -1.90 -11.31
C ASP A 128 -8.03 -1.00 -10.17
N MET A 129 -7.51 0.23 -10.09
CA MET A 129 -8.01 1.23 -9.15
C MET A 129 -9.49 1.53 -9.36
N LEU A 130 -9.92 1.77 -10.60
CA LEU A 130 -11.32 2.05 -10.92
C LEU A 130 -12.23 0.85 -10.64
N GLN A 131 -11.77 -0.39 -10.88
CA GLN A 131 -12.52 -1.58 -10.53
C GLN A 131 -12.74 -1.70 -9.01
N GLN A 132 -11.74 -1.36 -8.20
CA GLN A 132 -11.88 -1.35 -6.73
C GLN A 132 -12.90 -0.30 -6.27
N ILE A 133 -12.88 0.89 -6.87
CA ILE A 133 -13.86 1.95 -6.59
C ILE A 133 -15.27 1.49 -7.02
N ALA A 134 -15.42 0.90 -8.20
CA ALA A 134 -16.70 0.36 -8.67
C ALA A 134 -17.26 -0.72 -7.72
N ASN A 135 -16.40 -1.62 -7.22
CA ASN A 135 -16.79 -2.63 -6.24
C ASN A 135 -17.23 -2.02 -4.91
N ARG A 136 -16.57 -0.93 -4.47
CA ARG A 136 -16.95 -0.17 -3.28
C ARG A 136 -18.32 0.48 -3.46
N VAL A 137 -18.52 1.22 -4.55
CA VAL A 137 -19.81 1.84 -4.89
C VAL A 137 -20.93 0.79 -4.87
N GLN A 138 -20.72 -0.37 -5.49
CA GLN A 138 -21.69 -1.45 -5.54
C GLN A 138 -22.02 -2.03 -4.15
N ARG A 139 -21.01 -2.21 -3.29
CA ARG A 139 -21.20 -2.69 -1.91
C ARG A 139 -21.97 -1.68 -1.06
N ASP A 140 -21.54 -0.43 -1.10
CA ASP A 140 -22.17 0.66 -0.36
C ASP A 140 -23.60 0.91 -0.86
N ASN A 141 -23.89 0.59 -2.13
CA ASN A 141 -25.22 0.71 -2.72
C ASN A 141 -26.18 -0.27 -2.05
N LEU A 142 -25.77 -1.53 -1.92
CA LEU A 142 -26.52 -2.56 -1.20
C LEU A 142 -26.71 -2.18 0.27
N THR A 143 -25.65 -1.71 0.95
CA THR A 143 -25.75 -1.27 2.34
C THR A 143 -26.72 -0.09 2.50
N CYS A 144 -26.69 0.88 1.58
CA CYS A 144 -27.65 1.99 1.58
C CYS A 144 -29.08 1.51 1.30
N GLU A 145 -29.28 0.54 0.41
CA GLU A 145 -30.60 -0.06 0.16
C GLU A 145 -31.17 -0.74 1.39
N ASP A 146 -30.36 -1.52 2.11
CA ASP A 146 -30.75 -2.20 3.34
C ASP A 146 -31.16 -1.19 4.42
N LYS A 147 -30.36 -0.13 4.60
CA LYS A 147 -30.65 0.94 5.57
C LYS A 147 -31.91 1.72 5.21
N LEU A 148 -32.13 2.00 3.91
CA LEU A 148 -33.37 2.61 3.43
C LEU A 148 -34.58 1.69 3.67
N MET A 149 -34.42 0.37 3.54
CA MET A 149 -35.48 -0.59 3.82
C MET A 149 -35.84 -0.62 5.32
N LEU A 150 -34.83 -0.64 6.20
CA LEU A 150 -35.02 -0.56 7.65
C LEU A 150 -35.75 0.73 8.05
N ALA A 151 -35.30 1.87 7.51
CA ALA A 151 -35.96 3.15 7.71
C ALA A 151 -37.42 3.11 7.25
N ARG A 152 -37.71 2.62 6.03
CA ARG A 152 -39.09 2.47 5.52
C ARG A 152 -39.97 1.62 6.42
N ASN A 153 -39.48 0.49 6.88
CA ASN A 153 -40.24 -0.41 7.75
C ASN A 153 -40.55 0.23 9.10
N ALA A 154 -39.56 0.91 9.69
CA ALA A 154 -39.73 1.64 10.95
C ALA A 154 -40.72 2.82 10.77
N THR A 155 -40.62 3.57 9.68
CA THR A 155 -41.55 4.66 9.33
C THR A 155 -42.97 4.15 9.13
N GLN A 156 -43.14 3.00 8.48
CA GLN A 156 -44.44 2.38 8.28
C GLN A 156 -45.05 1.87 9.60
N SER A 157 -44.22 1.37 10.52
CA SER A 157 -44.66 1.00 11.87
C SER A 157 -45.16 2.22 12.64
N ASP A 158 -44.40 3.32 12.63
CA ASP A 158 -44.79 4.57 13.30
C ASP A 158 -46.05 5.20 12.66
N ARG A 159 -46.23 5.07 11.34
CA ARG A 159 -47.48 5.46 10.65
C ARG A 159 -48.68 4.69 11.20
N LYS A 160 -48.61 3.35 11.29
CA LYS A 160 -49.70 2.51 11.82
C LYS A 160 -50.01 2.86 13.29
N ARG A 161 -48.98 3.14 14.08
CA ARG A 161 -49.14 3.58 15.48
C ARG A 161 -49.86 4.91 15.58
N LEU A 162 -49.50 5.87 14.75
CA LEU A 162 -50.17 7.16 14.67
C LEU A 162 -51.65 7.01 14.29
N GLU A 163 -51.96 6.15 13.33
CA GLU A 163 -53.35 5.83 12.93
C GLU A 163 -54.14 5.16 14.08
N ALA A 164 -53.47 4.38 14.92
CA ALA A 164 -54.04 3.78 16.13
C ALA A 164 -54.07 4.74 17.35
N GLY A 165 -53.61 5.99 17.21
CA GLY A 165 -53.55 6.97 18.29
C GLY A 165 -52.45 6.71 19.33
N LEU A 166 -51.45 5.88 19.01
CA LEU A 166 -50.32 5.57 19.88
C LEU A 166 -49.13 6.51 19.62
N GLN A 167 -48.29 6.75 20.64
CA GLN A 167 -47.06 7.54 20.48
C GLN A 167 -46.05 6.85 19.55
N PHE A 168 -45.21 7.62 18.87
CA PHE A 168 -44.09 7.13 18.07
C PHE A 168 -43.06 6.39 18.94
N GLN A 169 -42.39 5.39 18.36
CA GLN A 169 -41.33 4.66 19.06
C GLN A 169 -39.99 4.72 18.34
N ASN A 170 -39.99 4.83 17.00
CA ASN A 170 -38.80 4.59 16.20
C ASN A 170 -38.13 5.87 15.65
N GLU A 171 -38.54 7.06 16.12
CA GLU A 171 -38.10 8.37 15.58
C GLU A 171 -36.56 8.51 15.58
N ALA A 172 -35.89 8.11 16.66
CA ALA A 172 -34.44 8.17 16.78
C ALA A 172 -33.71 7.17 15.85
N GLU A 173 -34.23 5.95 15.73
CA GLU A 173 -33.65 4.91 14.86
C GLU A 173 -33.79 5.29 13.39
N ILE A 174 -34.95 5.83 12.98
CA ILE A 174 -35.18 6.33 11.62
C ILE A 174 -34.22 7.48 11.31
N ALA A 175 -34.04 8.44 12.22
CA ALA A 175 -33.08 9.52 12.04
C ALA A 175 -31.64 8.99 11.87
N GLY A 176 -31.26 7.97 12.64
CA GLY A 176 -29.98 7.27 12.52
C GLY A 176 -29.79 6.62 11.14
N TYR A 177 -30.74 5.79 10.69
CA TYR A 177 -30.67 5.13 9.39
C TYR A 177 -30.60 6.11 8.22
N LEU A 178 -31.37 7.21 8.28
CA LEU A 178 -31.36 8.25 7.24
C LEU A 178 -30.02 9.01 7.18
N LEU A 179 -29.40 9.29 8.34
CA LEU A 179 -28.09 9.94 8.41
C LEU A 179 -26.98 9.02 7.87
N GLU A 180 -27.03 7.73 8.20
CA GLU A 180 -26.10 6.73 7.65
C GLU A 180 -26.21 6.65 6.13
N CYS A 181 -27.44 6.64 5.57
CA CYS A 181 -27.66 6.67 4.12
C CYS A 181 -27.10 7.95 3.48
N GLU A 182 -27.24 9.12 4.12
CA GLU A 182 -26.66 10.37 3.62
C GLU A 182 -25.14 10.33 3.54
N ASN A 183 -24.50 9.76 4.57
CA ASN A 183 -23.05 9.66 4.62
C ASN A 183 -22.52 8.70 3.55
N LEU A 184 -23.17 7.53 3.37
CA LEU A 184 -22.85 6.59 2.30
C LEU A 184 -23.02 7.24 0.92
N LEU A 185 -24.13 7.92 0.67
CA LEU A 185 -24.39 8.57 -0.61
C LEU A 185 -23.40 9.69 -0.94
N ARG A 186 -22.94 10.46 0.05
CA ARG A 186 -21.88 11.47 -0.17
C ARG A 186 -20.61 10.84 -0.72
N GLN A 187 -20.18 9.73 -0.14
CA GLN A 187 -18.99 9.00 -0.62
C GLN A 187 -19.23 8.39 -2.00
N GLN A 188 -20.39 7.76 -2.23
CA GLN A 188 -20.72 7.14 -3.50
C GLN A 188 -20.82 8.13 -4.66
N VAL A 189 -21.25 9.38 -4.41
CA VAL A 189 -21.27 10.43 -5.44
C VAL A 189 -19.84 10.82 -5.85
N MET A 190 -18.92 10.94 -4.89
CA MET A 190 -17.50 11.20 -5.18
C MET A 190 -16.87 10.04 -5.95
N ASP A 191 -17.11 8.81 -5.50
CA ASP A 191 -16.59 7.61 -6.16
C ASP A 191 -17.15 7.44 -7.58
N ALA A 192 -18.45 7.69 -7.79
CA ALA A 192 -19.06 7.66 -9.11
C ALA A 192 -18.53 8.75 -10.06
N GLN A 193 -18.14 9.92 -9.52
CA GLN A 193 -17.46 10.96 -10.30
C GLN A 193 -16.06 10.49 -10.74
N ILE A 194 -15.29 9.88 -9.84
CA ILE A 194 -13.97 9.32 -10.16
C ILE A 194 -14.09 8.24 -11.26
N LEU A 195 -15.13 7.40 -11.20
CA LEU A 195 -15.40 6.39 -12.25
C LEU A 195 -15.74 7.02 -13.61
N THR A 196 -16.46 8.14 -13.60
CA THR A 196 -16.84 8.88 -14.82
C THR A 196 -15.63 9.55 -15.45
N ASP A 197 -14.83 10.26 -14.65
CA ASP A 197 -13.59 10.92 -15.09
C ASP A 197 -12.56 9.90 -15.58
N GLY A 198 -12.53 8.73 -14.92
CA GLY A 198 -11.73 7.57 -15.31
C GLY A 198 -12.28 6.78 -16.51
N LYS A 199 -13.38 7.21 -17.15
CA LYS A 199 -14.00 6.52 -18.30
C LYS A 199 -14.24 5.02 -18.07
N TYR A 200 -14.63 4.65 -16.86
CA TYR A 200 -14.91 3.27 -16.51
C TYR A 200 -16.14 2.76 -17.29
N TYR A 201 -16.07 1.56 -17.86
CA TYR A 201 -17.07 1.04 -18.80
C TYR A 201 -18.52 0.98 -18.24
N GLN A 202 -18.68 0.92 -16.92
CA GLN A 202 -19.97 0.86 -16.22
C GLN A 202 -20.32 2.15 -15.45
N ALA A 203 -19.56 3.24 -15.62
CA ALA A 203 -19.74 4.47 -14.85
C ALA A 203 -21.19 5.01 -14.92
N ASP A 204 -21.77 5.11 -16.13
CA ASP A 204 -23.12 5.63 -16.32
C ASP A 204 -24.18 4.82 -15.56
N GLN A 205 -24.05 3.48 -15.54
CA GLN A 205 -24.98 2.61 -14.82
C GLN A 205 -24.89 2.80 -13.31
N LEU A 206 -23.66 2.95 -12.78
CA LEU A 206 -23.43 3.18 -11.36
C LEU A 206 -23.92 4.56 -10.93
N VAL A 207 -23.67 5.60 -11.74
CA VAL A 207 -24.19 6.95 -11.51
C VAL A 207 -25.72 6.95 -11.46
N GLN A 208 -26.39 6.26 -12.39
CA GLN A 208 -27.85 6.14 -12.38
C GLN A 208 -28.37 5.43 -11.12
N ARG A 209 -27.68 4.39 -10.65
CA ARG A 209 -28.05 3.70 -9.39
C ARG A 209 -27.89 4.60 -8.17
N VAL A 210 -26.79 5.34 -8.06
CA VAL A 210 -26.55 6.30 -6.96
C VAL A 210 -27.59 7.42 -6.98
N ALA A 211 -27.92 7.94 -8.16
CA ALA A 211 -28.97 8.95 -8.32
C ALA A 211 -30.34 8.43 -7.85
N LYS A 212 -30.71 7.21 -8.24
CA LYS A 212 -31.96 6.57 -7.80
C LYS A 212 -32.03 6.40 -6.27
N LEU A 213 -30.93 6.02 -5.63
CA LEU A 213 -30.88 5.93 -4.16
C LEU A 213 -31.02 7.28 -3.47
N ARG A 214 -30.37 8.31 -4.01
CA ARG A 214 -30.52 9.68 -3.52
C ARG A 214 -31.97 10.14 -3.59
N ASP A 215 -32.64 9.89 -4.72
CA ASP A 215 -34.05 10.28 -4.89
C ASP A 215 -34.96 9.51 -3.93
N ASN A 216 -34.70 8.21 -3.73
CA ASN A 216 -35.39 7.38 -2.75
C ASN A 216 -35.22 7.88 -1.31
N LEU A 217 -34.01 8.29 -0.93
CA LEU A 217 -33.71 8.85 0.38
C LEU A 217 -34.47 10.16 0.60
N MET A 218 -34.47 11.06 -0.40
CA MET A 218 -35.18 12.34 -0.32
C MET A 218 -36.69 12.14 -0.20
N ALA A 219 -37.26 11.20 -0.96
CA ALA A 219 -38.67 10.84 -0.85
C ALA A 219 -39.02 10.32 0.55
N LEU A 220 -38.19 9.42 1.11
CA LEU A 220 -38.41 8.87 2.45
C LEU A 220 -38.26 9.93 3.55
N LYS A 221 -37.30 10.86 3.43
CA LYS A 221 -37.17 12.01 4.33
C LYS A 221 -38.43 12.87 4.35
N ALA A 222 -38.97 13.19 3.17
CA ALA A 222 -40.20 13.95 3.05
C ALA A 222 -41.41 13.21 3.68
N GLU A 223 -41.49 11.90 3.47
CA GLU A 223 -42.50 11.04 4.08
C GLU A 223 -42.40 11.03 5.61
N CYS A 224 -41.20 10.85 6.16
CA CYS A 224 -40.94 10.90 7.60
C CYS A 224 -41.34 12.27 8.17
N SER A 225 -40.87 13.37 7.57
CA SER A 225 -41.23 14.72 8.00
C SER A 225 -42.74 14.94 7.97
N SER A 226 -43.46 14.43 6.96
CA SER A 226 -44.92 14.51 6.93
C SER A 226 -45.59 13.75 8.07
N ILE A 227 -45.10 12.56 8.44
CA ILE A 227 -45.70 11.74 9.51
C ILE A 227 -45.45 12.40 10.87
N TYR A 228 -44.22 12.79 11.17
CA TYR A 228 -43.88 13.39 12.46
C TYR A 228 -44.48 14.79 12.64
N ASN A 229 -44.61 15.58 11.58
CA ASN A 229 -45.36 16.85 11.65
C ASN A 229 -46.86 16.63 11.89
N LYS A 230 -47.46 15.57 11.31
CA LYS A 230 -48.85 15.19 11.59
C LYS A 230 -49.04 14.68 13.02
N GLY A 231 -48.08 13.95 13.58
CA GLY A 231 -48.15 13.52 14.99
C GLY A 231 -47.95 14.65 16.00
N ARG A 232 -47.24 15.73 15.63
CA ARG A 232 -47.14 16.96 16.44
C ARG A 232 -48.42 17.79 16.43
N ILE A 233 -49.28 17.60 15.42
CA ILE A 233 -50.56 18.28 15.25
C ILE A 233 -51.68 17.24 15.37
N LEU A 234 -51.82 16.64 16.56
CA LEU A 234 -52.91 15.68 16.84
C LEU A 234 -54.27 16.37 16.68
N THR A 235 -55.17 15.79 15.89
CA THR A 235 -56.57 16.24 15.81
C THR A 235 -57.33 15.84 17.07
N THR A 236 -58.40 16.57 17.41
CA THR A 236 -59.21 16.33 18.62
C THR A 236 -59.77 14.91 18.74
N GLU A 237 -60.02 14.22 17.63
CA GLU A 237 -60.45 12.81 17.61
C GLU A 237 -59.28 11.84 17.86
N GLN A 238 -58.08 12.12 17.33
CA GLN A 238 -56.90 11.29 17.59
C GLN A 238 -56.42 11.41 19.04
N THR A 239 -56.55 12.59 19.66
CA THR A 239 -56.31 12.80 21.09
C THR A 239 -57.30 11.99 21.96
N LYS A 240 -58.57 11.86 21.55
CA LYS A 240 -59.56 11.01 22.24
C LYS A 240 -59.22 9.51 22.14
N MET A 241 -58.79 9.04 20.97
CA MET A 241 -58.36 7.65 20.78
C MET A 241 -57.10 7.31 21.59
N MET A 242 -56.14 8.24 21.66
CA MET A 242 -54.93 8.12 22.48
C MET A 242 -55.27 7.99 23.97
N ILE A 243 -56.20 8.80 24.49
CA ILE A 243 -56.68 8.72 25.88
C ILE A 243 -57.43 7.40 26.15
N SER A 244 -58.23 6.93 25.19
CA SER A 244 -58.95 5.64 25.28
C SER A 244 -58.00 4.42 25.30
N GLY A 245 -56.97 4.41 24.45
CA GLY A 245 -55.96 3.33 24.40
C GLY A 245 -55.10 3.24 25.66
N ILE A 246 -54.72 4.38 26.25
CA ILE A 246 -54.01 4.43 27.55
C ILE A 246 -54.89 3.85 28.66
N THR A 247 -56.20 4.11 28.63
CA THR A 247 -57.17 3.60 29.62
C THR A 247 -57.38 2.08 29.51
N GLN A 248 -57.34 1.50 28.31
CA GLN A 248 -57.40 0.03 28.11
C GLN A 248 -56.12 -0.68 28.54
N SER A 249 -54.94 -0.10 28.27
CA SER A 249 -53.66 -0.71 28.65
C SER A 249 -53.46 -0.78 30.17
N LEU A 250 -53.93 0.23 30.91
CA LEU A 250 -53.85 0.27 32.38
C LEU A 250 -54.82 -0.70 33.07
N ASN A 251 -55.98 -0.99 32.46
CA ASN A 251 -56.98 -1.90 33.03
C ASN A 251 -56.67 -3.40 32.79
N SER A 252 -55.83 -3.74 31.81
CA SER A 252 -55.44 -5.14 31.53
C SER A 252 -54.35 -5.70 32.44
N GLY A 253 -53.64 -4.85 33.19
CA GLY A 253 -52.50 -5.23 34.03
C GLY A 253 -52.84 -5.52 35.50
N PHE A 254 -54.09 -5.35 35.95
CA PHE A 254 -54.44 -5.46 37.37
C PHE A 254 -55.75 -6.23 37.61
N ALA A 255 -55.62 -7.51 37.99
CA ALA A 255 -56.52 -8.22 38.90
C ALA A 255 -55.91 -9.59 39.28
N PRO A 256 -56.24 -10.20 40.44
CA PRO A 256 -56.59 -9.58 41.74
C PRO A 256 -56.03 -10.34 42.98
N SER A 257 -55.83 -9.66 44.13
CA SER A 257 -56.26 -10.17 45.45
C SER A 257 -56.05 -9.15 46.61
N LEU A 258 -57.16 -8.60 47.09
CA LEU A 258 -57.55 -8.28 48.48
C LEU A 258 -56.50 -8.27 49.60
N SER A 259 -56.23 -7.11 50.24
CA SER A 259 -56.78 -6.67 51.55
C SER A 259 -55.98 -5.48 52.18
N PRO A 260 -56.59 -4.65 53.08
CA PRO A 260 -56.17 -3.26 53.34
C PRO A 260 -55.68 -2.97 54.79
N ASN A 261 -55.06 -1.79 55.00
CA ASN A 261 -54.83 -0.98 56.24
C ASN A 261 -53.37 -0.51 56.37
N LEU A 262 -52.96 0.66 56.86
CA LEU A 262 -53.57 1.85 57.50
C LEU A 262 -52.54 3.00 57.45
N ASN A 263 -53.04 4.25 57.37
CA ASN A 263 -52.54 5.52 57.96
C ASN A 263 -51.22 6.22 57.53
N SER A 264 -51.41 7.27 56.70
CA SER A 264 -51.31 8.72 57.02
C SER A 264 -50.00 9.40 57.50
N GLY A 265 -49.58 10.38 56.68
CA GLY A 265 -49.15 11.74 57.06
C GLY A 265 -47.64 11.91 57.33
N LEU A 266 -46.95 13.01 57.03
CA LEU A 266 -47.21 14.37 56.51
C LEU A 266 -45.79 14.91 56.16
N ASN A 267 -45.50 15.40 54.95
CA ASN A 267 -45.59 16.79 54.45
C ASN A 267 -44.34 17.69 54.60
N GLN A 268 -44.14 18.51 53.55
CA GLN A 268 -43.28 19.71 53.38
C GLN A 268 -41.80 19.50 52.99
N GLY A 269 -41.20 20.26 52.07
CA GLY A 269 -41.62 21.44 51.30
C GLY A 269 -40.39 22.16 50.70
N LEU A 270 -40.39 22.30 49.37
CA LEU A 270 -39.72 23.24 48.43
C LEU A 270 -38.66 24.26 48.93
N SER A 271 -37.51 24.37 48.22
CA SER A 271 -37.18 25.48 47.27
C SER A 271 -35.69 25.49 46.81
N PRO A 272 -35.34 26.11 45.65
CA PRO A 272 -34.05 25.93 44.93
C PRO A 272 -33.20 27.21 44.75
N SER A 273 -31.94 27.08 44.28
CA SER A 273 -31.25 28.11 43.46
C SER A 273 -29.92 27.66 42.83
N LEU A 274 -29.66 28.18 41.63
CA LEU A 274 -28.49 28.05 40.76
C LEU A 274 -27.43 29.12 41.07
N THR A 275 -26.14 28.87 40.77
CA THR A 275 -25.25 29.74 39.95
C THR A 275 -23.80 29.22 39.87
N THR A 276 -23.11 29.73 38.85
CA THR A 276 -21.82 29.40 38.21
C THR A 276 -20.57 30.02 38.84
N SER A 277 -19.37 29.48 38.57
CA SER A 277 -18.14 30.30 38.44
C SER A 277 -17.00 29.59 37.67
N SER A 278 -16.21 30.39 36.95
CA SER A 278 -14.90 30.09 36.35
C SER A 278 -13.84 30.92 37.07
N LEU A 279 -12.54 30.54 37.01
CA LEU A 279 -11.36 31.40 36.81
C LEU A 279 -10.02 30.62 36.83
N THR A 280 -9.00 31.22 36.21
CA THR A 280 -7.61 30.81 35.91
C THR A 280 -6.67 30.94 37.14
N SER A 281 -5.39 30.49 37.24
CA SER A 281 -4.16 30.66 36.43
C SER A 281 -2.94 30.01 37.18
N GLY A 282 -1.75 29.87 36.57
CA GLY A 282 -0.47 29.75 37.32
C GLY A 282 0.73 29.06 36.63
N LEU A 283 1.89 29.74 36.56
CA LEU A 283 3.16 29.42 35.87
C LEU A 283 4.20 28.71 36.75
N SER A 284 5.24 28.05 36.15
CA SER A 284 6.69 28.24 36.46
C SER A 284 7.62 27.23 35.76
N SER A 285 8.92 27.58 35.71
CA SER A 285 10.02 27.14 34.82
C SER A 285 11.17 26.41 35.55
N GLY A 286 12.12 25.78 34.80
CA GLY A 286 13.44 25.37 35.37
C GLY A 286 14.41 24.52 34.50
N PHE A 287 15.41 25.18 33.89
CA PHE A 287 16.85 24.90 33.56
C PHE A 287 17.48 23.49 33.25
N SER A 288 18.04 23.36 32.01
CA SER A 288 19.46 23.12 31.55
C SER A 288 20.31 21.84 31.93
N PRO A 289 21.55 21.60 31.38
CA PRO A 289 21.86 21.02 30.04
C PRO A 289 23.03 19.98 30.00
N ARG A 290 23.17 19.17 28.93
CA ARG A 290 24.44 18.68 28.30
C ARG A 290 24.11 17.67 27.20
N LEU A 291 24.77 17.66 26.04
CA LEU A 291 25.91 16.76 25.77
C LEU A 291 26.66 17.16 24.48
N THR A 292 27.94 16.83 24.45
CA THR A 292 28.93 16.94 23.36
C THR A 292 28.81 15.79 22.34
N PRO A 293 29.25 15.96 21.07
CA PRO A 293 29.20 14.92 20.06
C PRO A 293 30.50 14.10 20.00
N ALA A 294 30.39 12.81 19.70
CA ALA A 294 31.52 11.97 19.28
C ALA A 294 31.18 11.29 17.94
N ILE A 295 31.98 11.61 16.93
CA ILE A 295 31.94 11.08 15.57
C ILE A 295 32.92 9.90 15.50
N THR A 296 32.52 8.75 14.95
CA THR A 296 33.41 7.89 14.14
C THR A 296 32.59 6.90 13.29
N PRO A 297 32.95 6.66 12.02
CA PRO A 297 32.16 5.87 11.08
C PRO A 297 32.62 4.40 11.04
N ALA A 298 31.68 3.47 10.80
CA ALA A 298 32.00 2.10 10.42
C ALA A 298 31.53 1.84 8.98
N TYR A 299 32.51 1.66 8.09
CA TYR A 299 32.32 1.12 6.74
C TYR A 299 32.05 -0.39 6.84
N THR A 300 30.89 -0.83 6.35
CA THR A 300 30.65 -2.23 5.96
C THR A 300 29.87 -2.30 4.65
N PRO A 301 30.15 -3.28 3.77
CA PRO A 301 29.70 -3.26 2.38
C PRO A 301 28.22 -3.64 2.28
N GLY A 302 27.40 -2.74 1.73
CA GLY A 302 25.95 -2.88 1.63
C GLY A 302 25.46 -3.71 0.44
N PHE A 303 24.64 -4.72 0.75
CA PHE A 303 23.61 -5.26 -0.13
C PHE A 303 22.43 -4.25 -0.25
N PRO A 304 21.66 -4.21 -1.35
CA PRO A 304 20.75 -3.10 -1.68
C PRO A 304 19.38 -3.16 -0.96
N PRO A 305 18.69 -2.01 -0.78
CA PRO A 305 17.25 -1.94 -0.52
C PRO A 305 16.43 -1.84 -1.81
N ARG A 306 15.27 -2.49 -1.87
CA ARG A 306 13.98 -1.77 -1.82
C ARG A 306 12.82 -2.73 -1.58
N LEU A 307 11.75 -2.15 -1.00
CA LEU A 307 10.34 -2.55 -1.09
C LEU A 307 10.03 -4.04 -0.91
N ILE A 308 9.47 -4.36 0.25
CA ILE A 308 8.54 -5.49 0.39
C ILE A 308 7.27 -5.10 -0.36
N GLN A 309 7.32 -5.22 -1.68
CA GLN A 309 6.15 -5.52 -2.48
C GLN A 309 6.50 -6.79 -3.24
N SER A 310 6.17 -7.91 -2.57
CA SER A 310 5.96 -9.25 -3.13
C SER A 310 6.83 -9.61 -4.32
N TYR A 311 7.93 -10.34 -4.15
CA TYR A 311 8.39 -11.45 -5.02
C TYR A 311 9.63 -12.10 -4.39
N ILE A 312 9.44 -13.13 -3.57
CA ILE A 312 10.41 -14.21 -3.45
C ILE A 312 10.20 -15.08 -4.69
N THR A 313 11.15 -15.08 -5.63
CA THR A 313 11.21 -16.09 -6.69
C THR A 313 12.47 -16.89 -6.48
N GLY A 314 12.27 -18.17 -6.17
CA GLY A 314 13.33 -19.09 -5.76
C GLY A 314 12.89 -20.29 -4.93
N VAL A 315 11.58 -20.50 -4.72
CA VAL A 315 10.99 -21.81 -4.38
C VAL A 315 9.59 -21.82 -4.99
N ASP A 316 9.33 -22.81 -5.85
CA ASP A 316 8.04 -23.23 -6.43
C ASP A 316 6.84 -22.27 -6.32
N THR A 317 6.44 -21.69 -7.45
CA THR A 317 5.13 -21.05 -7.64
C THR A 317 4.03 -22.12 -7.63
N GLY A 318 3.64 -22.54 -6.43
CA GLY A 318 2.52 -23.43 -6.15
C GLY A 318 1.40 -22.76 -5.37
N GLY A 319 0.49 -22.07 -6.08
CA GLY A 319 -0.92 -21.94 -5.69
C GLY A 319 -1.33 -20.85 -4.69
N LEU A 320 -2.49 -20.24 -4.93
CA LEU A 320 -3.40 -19.81 -3.87
C LEU A 320 -3.68 -21.02 -2.97
N GLN A 321 -2.84 -21.24 -1.95
CA GLN A 321 -3.26 -22.05 -0.82
C GLN A 321 -4.19 -21.17 0.00
N THR A 322 -5.49 -21.40 -0.21
CA THR A 322 -6.43 -21.39 0.91
C THR A 322 -5.72 -22.09 2.07
N PHE A 323 -5.34 -21.34 3.12
CA PHE A 323 -4.76 -21.91 4.33
C PHE A 323 -5.80 -22.88 4.88
N LYS A 324 -5.64 -24.16 4.53
CA LYS A 324 -6.46 -25.23 5.10
C LYS A 324 -6.11 -25.23 6.57
N LEU A 325 -7.09 -24.88 7.41
CA LEU A 325 -7.04 -25.22 8.82
C LEU A 325 -6.58 -26.66 8.91
N THR A 326 -5.47 -26.92 9.60
CA THR A 326 -4.97 -28.27 9.81
C THR A 326 -6.11 -29.06 10.46
N GLN A 327 -6.64 -30.06 9.74
CA GLN A 327 -7.67 -30.92 10.29
C GLN A 327 -7.02 -31.77 11.38
N ILE A 328 -7.08 -31.29 12.63
CA ILE A 328 -6.64 -32.04 13.79
C ILE A 328 -7.62 -33.19 13.99
N ARG A 329 -7.18 -34.40 13.66
CA ARG A 329 -7.94 -35.61 14.00
C ARG A 329 -8.00 -35.69 15.53
N LYS A 330 -9.20 -35.82 16.10
CA LYS A 330 -9.33 -36.06 17.54
C LYS A 330 -8.86 -37.48 17.88
N PRO A 331 -8.22 -37.71 19.04
CA PRO A 331 -7.96 -39.07 19.53
C PRO A 331 -9.28 -39.83 19.62
N LEU A 332 -9.34 -41.08 19.15
CA LEU A 332 -10.55 -41.87 19.28
C LEU A 332 -10.80 -42.15 20.77
N MET A 333 -12.02 -41.88 21.23
CA MET A 333 -12.44 -42.25 22.59
C MET A 333 -12.55 -43.76 22.71
N LYS A 334 -12.28 -44.31 23.90
CA LYS A 334 -12.41 -45.76 24.17
C LYS A 334 -13.79 -46.31 23.77
N SER A 335 -14.84 -45.50 23.94
CA SER A 335 -16.22 -45.80 23.54
C SER A 335 -16.39 -46.12 22.06
N ALA A 336 -15.54 -45.59 21.17
CA ALA A 336 -15.60 -45.83 19.73
C ALA A 336 -15.21 -47.26 19.31
N PHE A 337 -14.62 -48.04 20.22
CA PHE A 337 -14.16 -49.41 19.96
C PHE A 337 -15.08 -50.49 20.54
N ILE A 338 -16.10 -50.12 21.33
CA ILE A 338 -16.98 -51.05 22.04
C ILE A 338 -17.90 -51.83 21.08
N ASP A 339 -18.31 -51.23 19.95
CA ASP A 339 -19.27 -51.82 19.01
C ASP A 339 -18.68 -52.90 18.06
N GLN A 340 -17.44 -53.33 18.27
CA GLN A 340 -16.71 -54.21 17.32
C GLN A 340 -16.69 -55.71 17.70
N ASN A 341 -17.54 -56.17 18.63
CA ASN A 341 -17.53 -57.56 19.15
C ASN A 341 -16.13 -57.99 19.67
N LEU A 342 -15.41 -57.08 20.31
CA LEU A 342 -14.08 -57.32 20.88
C LEU A 342 -14.18 -57.56 22.39
N THR A 343 -13.23 -58.29 22.95
CA THR A 343 -13.08 -58.36 24.40
C THR A 343 -12.61 -57.01 24.97
N GLU A 344 -12.93 -56.73 26.23
CA GLU A 344 -12.55 -55.46 26.88
C GLU A 344 -11.03 -55.22 26.88
N GLU A 345 -10.23 -56.29 26.98
CA GLU A 345 -8.76 -56.24 26.88
C GLU A 345 -8.27 -55.90 25.47
N GLU A 346 -8.93 -56.43 24.42
CA GLU A 346 -8.62 -56.08 23.02
C GLU A 346 -9.02 -54.64 22.69
N VAL A 347 -10.13 -54.16 23.25
CA VAL A 347 -10.56 -52.76 23.17
C VAL A 347 -9.51 -51.85 23.81
N ASN A 348 -9.06 -52.17 25.03
CA ASN A 348 -8.02 -51.43 25.74
C ASN A 348 -6.71 -51.39 24.92
N MET A 349 -6.31 -52.53 24.35
CA MET A 349 -5.09 -52.63 23.54
C MET A 349 -5.18 -51.78 22.25
N LYS A 350 -6.32 -51.82 21.54
CA LYS A 350 -6.54 -50.97 20.36
C LYS A 350 -6.59 -49.49 20.71
N PHE A 351 -7.18 -49.14 21.85
CA PHE A 351 -7.25 -47.76 22.33
C PHE A 351 -5.85 -47.17 22.57
N VAL A 352 -4.98 -47.83 23.36
CA VAL A 352 -3.60 -47.34 23.58
C VAL A 352 -2.78 -47.28 22.29
N GLN A 353 -3.00 -48.22 21.37
CA GLN A 353 -2.34 -48.19 20.07
C GLN A 353 -2.78 -46.98 19.21
N ASP A 354 -4.05 -46.60 19.24
CA ASP A 354 -4.55 -45.41 18.55
C ASP A 354 -3.98 -44.13 19.18
N LEU A 355 -3.94 -44.07 20.52
CA LEU A 355 -3.34 -42.95 21.26
C LEU A 355 -1.85 -42.77 20.91
N LEU A 356 -1.08 -43.86 20.84
CA LEU A 356 0.32 -43.82 20.38
C LEU A 356 0.45 -43.27 18.97
N ARG A 357 -0.38 -43.76 18.04
CA ARG A 357 -0.41 -43.27 16.66
C ARG A 357 -0.76 -41.79 16.60
N TRP A 358 -1.72 -41.34 17.41
CA TRP A 358 -2.09 -39.93 17.46
C TRP A 358 -0.92 -39.05 17.92
N VAL A 359 -0.21 -39.45 18.98
CA VAL A 359 0.96 -38.70 19.48
C VAL A 359 2.07 -38.66 18.42
N ASP A 360 2.35 -39.77 17.74
CA ASP A 360 3.32 -39.82 16.64
C ASP A 360 2.90 -38.93 15.46
N GLU A 361 1.62 -38.96 15.04
CA GLU A 361 1.08 -38.12 13.98
C GLU A 361 1.18 -36.62 14.32
N MET A 362 0.83 -36.24 15.55
CA MET A 362 0.90 -34.85 16.01
C MET A 362 2.34 -34.36 16.14
N GLN A 363 3.27 -35.21 16.58
CA GLN A 363 4.70 -34.86 16.63
C GLN A 363 5.23 -34.57 15.22
N VAL A 364 4.90 -35.39 14.23
CA VAL A 364 5.32 -35.16 12.83
C VAL A 364 4.71 -33.89 12.25
N GLN A 365 3.47 -33.55 12.60
CA GLN A 365 2.86 -32.28 12.19
C GLN A 365 3.57 -31.08 12.81
N LEU A 366 3.92 -31.17 14.10
CA LEU A 366 4.63 -30.11 14.81
C LEU A 366 6.04 -29.89 14.25
N ASP A 367 6.78 -30.97 13.98
CA ASP A 367 8.13 -30.91 13.42
C ASP A 367 8.19 -30.33 12.00
N ARG A 368 7.08 -30.40 11.25
CA ARG A 368 6.94 -29.87 9.88
C ARG A 368 6.28 -28.49 9.83
N ALA A 369 5.97 -27.89 10.98
CA ALA A 369 5.26 -26.63 11.02
C ALA A 369 6.13 -25.48 10.46
N GLU A 370 5.51 -24.67 9.62
CA GLU A 370 6.12 -23.43 9.10
C GLU A 370 5.90 -22.28 10.09
N TRP A 371 6.74 -21.24 9.98
CA TRP A 371 6.76 -20.11 10.92
C TRP A 371 6.16 -18.82 10.35
N GLY A 372 5.84 -18.78 9.05
CA GLY A 372 5.43 -17.57 8.34
C GLY A 372 6.60 -16.69 7.89
N SER A 373 6.45 -16.07 6.72
CA SER A 373 7.41 -15.12 6.14
C SER A 373 7.02 -13.66 6.33
N ASP A 374 5.79 -13.39 6.73
CA ASP A 374 5.20 -12.05 6.93
C ASP A 374 4.24 -12.02 8.13
N LEU A 375 3.81 -10.83 8.55
CA LEU A 375 2.95 -10.67 9.72
C LEU A 375 1.64 -11.49 9.63
N PRO A 376 0.86 -11.45 8.53
CA PRO A 376 -0.36 -12.25 8.42
C PRO A 376 -0.10 -13.76 8.47
N GLY A 377 0.99 -14.23 7.86
CA GLY A 377 1.41 -15.62 7.94
C GLY A 377 1.74 -16.03 9.38
N VAL A 378 2.54 -15.24 10.09
CA VAL A 378 2.89 -15.48 11.51
C VAL A 378 1.63 -15.50 12.39
N GLU A 379 0.72 -14.53 12.22
CA GLU A 379 -0.56 -14.48 12.95
C GLU A 379 -1.43 -15.72 12.70
N SER A 380 -1.49 -16.19 11.44
CA SER A 380 -2.18 -17.43 11.09
C SER A 380 -1.56 -18.64 11.78
N HIS A 381 -0.23 -18.76 11.80
CA HIS A 381 0.46 -19.85 12.47
C HIS A 381 0.27 -19.80 13.99
N VAL A 382 0.27 -18.62 14.61
CA VAL A 382 -0.06 -18.44 16.04
C VAL A 382 -1.47 -18.97 16.33
N GLU A 383 -2.47 -18.57 15.55
CA GLU A 383 -3.86 -18.98 15.78
C GLU A 383 -4.08 -20.48 15.50
N ASN A 384 -3.48 -21.01 14.43
CA ASN A 384 -3.50 -22.44 14.15
C ASN A 384 -2.85 -23.24 15.28
N HIS A 385 -1.72 -22.79 15.81
CA HIS A 385 -1.03 -23.47 16.90
C HIS A 385 -1.81 -23.44 18.21
N LYS A 386 -2.59 -22.38 18.52
CA LYS A 386 -3.48 -22.39 19.70
C LYS A 386 -4.44 -23.57 19.69
N ASN A 387 -5.01 -23.89 18.53
CA ASN A 387 -5.91 -25.02 18.36
C ASN A 387 -5.18 -26.36 18.50
N VAL A 388 -3.97 -26.47 17.93
CA VAL A 388 -3.09 -27.65 18.06
C VAL A 388 -2.68 -27.87 19.51
N HIS A 389 -2.20 -26.82 20.19
CA HIS A 389 -1.78 -26.87 21.58
C HIS A 389 -2.91 -27.32 22.49
N LYS A 390 -4.10 -26.72 22.34
CA LYS A 390 -5.29 -27.11 23.10
C LYS A 390 -5.66 -28.59 22.89
N ALA A 391 -5.59 -29.09 21.66
CA ALA A 391 -5.85 -30.50 21.39
C ALA A 391 -4.81 -31.43 22.06
N ILE A 392 -3.56 -31.00 22.16
CA ILE A 392 -2.50 -31.70 22.90
C ILE A 392 -2.78 -31.65 24.40
N GLU A 393 -3.20 -30.52 24.96
CA GLU A 393 -3.57 -30.44 26.38
C GLU A 393 -4.78 -31.33 26.72
N ASP A 394 -5.82 -31.29 25.89
CA ASP A 394 -7.03 -32.10 26.07
C ASP A 394 -6.74 -33.62 26.02
N PHE A 395 -5.68 -34.04 25.31
CA PHE A 395 -5.21 -35.42 25.23
C PHE A 395 -4.87 -36.02 26.62
N GLU A 396 -4.51 -35.18 27.59
CA GLU A 396 -4.20 -35.63 28.95
C GLU A 396 -5.35 -36.45 29.57
N SER A 397 -6.60 -36.13 29.21
CA SER A 397 -7.79 -36.88 29.66
C SER A 397 -7.82 -38.30 29.10
N SER A 398 -7.51 -38.49 27.82
CA SER A 398 -7.41 -39.82 27.20
C SER A 398 -6.24 -40.62 27.75
N LEU A 399 -5.13 -39.97 28.09
CA LEU A 399 -4.01 -40.60 28.77
C LEU A 399 -4.41 -41.10 30.17
N LYS A 400 -5.16 -40.31 30.94
CA LYS A 400 -5.69 -40.73 32.25
C LYS A 400 -6.63 -41.93 32.12
N GLU A 401 -7.47 -41.98 31.09
CA GLU A 401 -8.35 -43.13 30.81
C GLU A 401 -7.56 -44.40 30.46
N ALA A 402 -6.47 -44.28 29.70
CA ALA A 402 -5.57 -45.39 29.41
C ALA A 402 -4.89 -45.92 30.68
N LYS A 403 -4.45 -45.04 31.60
CA LYS A 403 -3.90 -45.45 32.89
C LYS A 403 -4.90 -46.24 33.75
N ILE A 404 -6.16 -45.80 33.78
CA ILE A 404 -7.21 -46.53 34.52
C ILE A 404 -7.47 -47.90 33.88
N SER A 405 -7.43 -47.99 32.56
CA SER A 405 -7.64 -49.23 31.81
C SER A 405 -6.55 -50.28 32.08
N GLU A 406 -5.34 -49.88 32.50
CA GLU A 406 -4.28 -50.82 32.92
C GLU A 406 -4.72 -51.70 34.10
N ILE A 407 -5.54 -51.18 35.01
CA ILE A 407 -6.02 -51.90 36.20
C ILE A 407 -6.93 -53.06 35.79
N GLN A 408 -7.65 -52.90 34.69
CA GLN A 408 -8.58 -53.89 34.14
C GLN A 408 -7.87 -54.99 33.33
N MET A 409 -6.57 -54.86 33.07
CA MET A 409 -5.79 -55.85 32.31
C MET A 409 -5.39 -57.05 33.16
N THR A 410 -5.55 -58.26 32.61
CA THR A 410 -5.10 -59.51 33.22
C THR A 410 -3.87 -60.11 32.52
N ALA A 411 -3.22 -61.10 33.13
CA ALA A 411 -2.12 -61.83 32.49
C ALA A 411 -2.70 -62.73 31.39
N PRO A 412 -2.19 -62.72 30.14
CA PRO A 412 -0.81 -62.40 29.71
C PRO A 412 -0.58 -61.00 29.08
N LEU A 413 -1.63 -60.23 28.78
CA LEU A 413 -1.52 -58.97 28.02
C LEU A 413 -1.07 -57.77 28.86
N LYS A 414 -1.18 -57.85 30.19
CA LYS A 414 -0.85 -56.76 31.12
C LYS A 414 0.56 -56.18 30.94
N LEU A 415 1.58 -57.02 30.76
CA LEU A 415 2.97 -56.55 30.60
C LEU A 415 3.14 -55.72 29.32
N SER A 416 2.62 -56.22 28.19
CA SER A 416 2.69 -55.53 26.91
C SER A 416 1.90 -54.22 26.91
N TYR A 417 0.75 -54.19 27.61
CA TYR A 417 -0.02 -52.96 27.79
C TYR A 417 0.76 -51.90 28.58
N ALA A 418 1.36 -52.30 29.70
CA ALA A 418 2.17 -51.41 30.55
C ALA A 418 3.36 -50.81 29.77
N GLU A 419 4.05 -51.60 28.94
CA GLU A 419 5.12 -51.11 28.06
C GLU A 419 4.63 -50.06 27.06
N LYS A 420 3.47 -50.30 26.41
CA LYS A 420 2.87 -49.34 25.49
C LYS A 420 2.40 -48.07 26.19
N LEU A 421 1.84 -48.19 27.39
CA LEU A 421 1.40 -47.05 28.20
C LEU A 421 2.60 -46.20 28.63
N HIS A 422 3.69 -46.81 29.12
CA HIS A 422 4.91 -46.09 29.47
C HIS A 422 5.53 -45.37 28.25
N LYS A 423 5.53 -46.02 27.08
CA LYS A 423 5.93 -45.38 25.82
C LYS A 423 5.04 -44.17 25.50
N LEU A 424 3.73 -44.32 25.65
CA LEU A 424 2.76 -43.26 25.39
C LEU A 424 2.97 -42.06 26.32
N GLU A 425 3.18 -42.29 27.62
CA GLU A 425 3.49 -41.23 28.58
C GLU A 425 4.77 -40.48 28.19
N SER A 426 5.83 -41.21 27.82
CA SER A 426 7.09 -40.60 27.39
C SER A 426 6.95 -39.78 26.12
N GLN A 427 6.23 -40.29 25.11
CA GLN A 427 6.00 -39.57 23.85
C GLN A 427 5.09 -38.35 24.05
N TYR A 428 4.04 -38.47 24.85
CA TYR A 428 3.16 -37.34 25.17
C TYR A 428 3.92 -36.22 25.91
N ALA A 429 4.76 -36.55 26.89
CA ALA A 429 5.58 -35.56 27.59
C ALA A 429 6.52 -34.80 26.63
N LYS A 430 7.13 -35.50 25.67
CA LYS A 430 7.95 -34.88 24.62
C LYS A 430 7.13 -33.97 23.71
N LEU A 431 5.97 -34.45 23.24
CA LEU A 431 5.06 -33.69 22.39
C LEU A 431 4.59 -32.41 23.07
N LEU A 432 4.18 -32.49 24.34
CA LEU A 432 3.73 -31.33 25.11
C LEU A 432 4.86 -30.31 25.29
N ASN A 433 6.08 -30.77 25.58
CA ASN A 433 7.23 -29.88 25.69
C ASN A 433 7.58 -29.21 24.35
N ALA A 434 7.57 -29.96 23.25
CA ALA A 434 7.77 -29.43 21.91
C ALA A 434 6.70 -28.37 21.56
N SER A 435 5.44 -28.66 21.89
CA SER A 435 4.30 -27.75 21.63
C SER A 435 4.42 -26.43 22.41
N ARG A 436 4.85 -26.48 23.70
CA ARG A 436 5.12 -25.29 24.51
C ARG A 436 6.29 -24.47 23.97
N ASN A 437 7.36 -25.13 23.51
CA ASN A 437 8.48 -24.44 22.88
C ASN A 437 8.07 -23.76 21.57
N GLN A 438 7.23 -24.41 20.77
CA GLN A 438 6.71 -23.82 19.54
C GLN A 438 5.82 -22.61 19.82
N GLU A 439 4.95 -22.69 20.83
CA GLU A 439 4.14 -21.55 21.26
C GLU A 439 5.01 -20.37 21.67
N ARG A 440 6.05 -20.61 22.49
CA ARG A 440 7.02 -19.58 22.90
C ARG A 440 7.72 -18.95 21.70
N HIS A 441 8.20 -19.77 20.75
CA HIS A 441 8.87 -19.27 19.55
C HIS A 441 7.92 -18.45 18.66
N LEU A 442 6.69 -18.93 18.45
CA LEU A 442 5.66 -18.19 17.70
C LEU A 442 5.33 -16.85 18.36
N ASP A 443 5.23 -16.79 19.69
CA ASP A 443 5.00 -15.55 20.43
C ASP A 443 6.16 -14.56 20.26
N THR A 444 7.41 -15.02 20.44
CA THR A 444 8.58 -14.16 20.26
C THR A 444 8.73 -13.67 18.81
N LEU A 445 8.43 -14.53 17.83
CA LEU A 445 8.45 -14.18 16.42
C LEU A 445 7.37 -13.15 16.09
N HIS A 446 6.14 -13.38 16.55
CA HIS A 446 5.03 -12.45 16.37
C HIS A 446 5.34 -11.09 16.99
N ASN A 447 5.89 -11.05 18.20
CA ASN A 447 6.29 -9.80 18.86
C ASN A 447 7.30 -9.01 17.99
N PHE A 448 8.36 -9.68 17.54
CA PHE A 448 9.38 -9.06 16.70
C PHE A 448 8.79 -8.59 15.36
N VAL A 449 8.11 -9.47 14.61
CA VAL A 449 7.56 -9.17 13.29
C VAL A 449 6.51 -8.07 13.35
N SER A 450 5.64 -8.05 14.37
CA SER A 450 4.64 -7.00 14.55
C SER A 450 5.29 -5.63 14.79
N ARG A 451 6.33 -5.57 15.65
CA ARG A 451 7.09 -4.34 15.91
C ARG A 451 7.85 -3.88 14.67
N ALA A 452 8.58 -4.77 14.02
CA ALA A 452 9.34 -4.47 12.81
C ALA A 452 8.42 -3.98 11.67
N THR A 453 7.28 -4.64 11.46
CA THR A 453 6.30 -4.24 10.44
C THR A 453 5.75 -2.85 10.70
N ARG A 454 5.42 -2.51 11.95
CA ARG A 454 4.93 -1.17 12.32
C ARG A 454 5.94 -0.08 11.97
N GLU A 455 7.21 -0.30 12.33
CA GLU A 455 8.25 0.69 12.07
C GLU A 455 8.60 0.79 10.58
N LEU A 456 8.57 -0.32 9.84
CA LEU A 456 8.75 -0.32 8.38
C LEU A 456 7.63 0.44 7.65
N ILE A 457 6.38 0.28 8.08
CA ILE A 457 5.24 1.05 7.55
C ILE A 457 5.45 2.54 7.80
N TRP A 458 5.80 2.92 9.05
CA TRP A 458 6.07 4.32 9.38
C TRP A 458 7.22 4.90 8.54
N LEU A 459 8.33 4.17 8.35
CA LEU A 459 9.43 4.59 7.49
C LEU A 459 8.99 4.82 6.04
N ASN A 460 8.19 3.90 5.50
CA ASN A 460 7.65 3.99 4.15
C ASN A 460 6.71 5.20 4.00
N GLU A 461 5.87 5.49 4.99
CA GLU A 461 5.01 6.69 4.99
C GLU A 461 5.82 7.98 4.93
N LYS A 462 6.94 8.06 5.67
CA LYS A 462 7.83 9.23 5.63
C LYS A 462 8.59 9.32 4.31
N GLU A 463 9.07 8.19 3.79
CA GLU A 463 9.72 8.13 2.47
C GLU A 463 8.79 8.65 1.38
N GLU A 464 7.56 8.13 1.29
CA GLU A 464 6.60 8.53 0.26
C GLU A 464 6.25 10.02 0.35
N ALA A 465 6.11 10.56 1.56
CA ALA A 465 5.87 12.00 1.76
C ALA A 465 7.02 12.88 1.25
N GLU A 466 8.27 12.42 1.37
CA GLU A 466 9.45 13.13 0.88
C GLU A 466 9.65 12.97 -0.62
N VAL A 467 9.46 11.76 -1.16
CA VAL A 467 9.58 11.47 -2.60
C VAL A 467 8.50 12.19 -3.41
N ALA A 468 7.27 12.29 -2.88
CA ALA A 468 6.18 12.99 -3.53
C ALA A 468 6.31 14.53 -3.48
N HIS A 469 7.30 15.09 -2.79
CA HIS A 469 7.43 16.53 -2.63
C HIS A 469 7.85 17.22 -3.95
N ASP A 470 7.07 18.24 -4.36
CA ASP A 470 7.39 19.05 -5.53
C ASP A 470 8.51 20.04 -5.21
N TRP A 471 9.69 19.79 -5.78
CA TRP A 471 10.88 20.65 -5.69
C TRP A 471 11.03 21.62 -6.88
N SER A 472 9.98 21.84 -7.67
CA SER A 472 9.94 22.80 -8.78
C SER A 472 9.72 24.24 -8.31
N GLU A 473 9.77 25.18 -9.25
CA GLU A 473 9.53 26.60 -9.05
C GLU A 473 8.06 26.92 -8.67
N ARG A 474 7.12 25.99 -8.87
CA ARG A 474 5.72 26.18 -8.49
C ARG A 474 5.54 26.22 -6.97
N ASN A 475 6.41 25.54 -6.26
CA ASN A 475 6.36 25.44 -4.81
C ASN A 475 7.27 26.49 -4.16
N THR A 476 6.73 27.68 -3.94
CA THR A 476 7.49 28.83 -3.39
C THR A 476 7.62 28.78 -1.86
N ASN A 477 6.84 27.95 -1.17
CA ASN A 477 6.79 27.93 0.30
C ASN A 477 7.87 27.03 0.91
N ILE A 478 9.13 27.39 0.67
CA ILE A 478 10.31 26.66 1.17
C ILE A 478 10.42 26.77 2.70
N ALA A 479 9.98 27.87 3.30
CA ALA A 479 9.99 28.07 4.74
C ALA A 479 9.16 27.02 5.49
N ARG A 480 7.93 26.74 5.01
CA ARG A 480 7.08 25.70 5.59
C ARG A 480 7.68 24.31 5.45
N LYS A 481 8.29 23.98 4.30
CA LYS A 481 8.97 22.69 4.11
C LYS A 481 10.18 22.55 5.03
N LYS A 482 10.93 23.64 5.27
CA LYS A 482 12.05 23.66 6.21
C LYS A 482 11.62 23.39 7.65
N GLU A 483 10.52 24.00 8.09
CA GLU A 483 9.93 23.72 9.42
C GLU A 483 9.50 22.27 9.55
N TYR A 484 8.73 21.76 8.57
CA TYR A 484 8.34 20.35 8.52
C TYR A 484 9.55 19.41 8.56
N HIS A 485 10.60 19.70 7.81
CA HIS A 485 11.81 18.87 7.80
C HIS A 485 12.51 18.89 9.16
N ALA A 486 12.55 20.03 9.86
CA ALA A 486 13.09 20.11 11.21
C ALA A 486 12.26 19.32 12.24
N ASP A 487 10.94 19.21 12.05
CA ASP A 487 10.09 18.33 12.85
C ASP A 487 10.35 16.86 12.52
N LEU A 488 10.47 16.50 11.23
CA LEU A 488 10.81 15.14 10.78
C LEU A 488 12.15 14.67 11.36
N MET A 489 13.18 15.52 11.35
CA MET A 489 14.48 15.17 11.93
C MET A 489 14.37 14.89 13.43
N ARG A 490 13.60 15.69 14.19
CA ARG A 490 13.32 15.41 15.61
C ARG A 490 12.54 14.12 15.83
N GLU A 491 11.62 13.77 14.93
CA GLU A 491 10.87 12.51 14.98
C GLU A 491 11.79 11.32 14.68
N LEU A 492 12.69 11.45 13.70
CA LEU A 492 13.72 10.44 13.39
C LEU A 492 14.68 10.22 14.56
N ASP A 493 15.17 11.28 15.20
CA ASP A 493 16.03 11.18 16.38
C ASP A 493 15.36 10.37 17.51
N GLN A 494 14.05 10.57 17.73
CA GLN A 494 13.29 9.78 18.70
C GLN A 494 13.07 8.33 18.24
N LYS A 495 12.88 8.12 16.95
CA LYS A 495 12.64 6.80 16.35
C LYS A 495 13.91 5.94 16.28
N GLU A 496 15.10 6.54 16.28
CA GLU A 496 16.37 5.81 16.25
C GLU A 496 16.46 4.79 17.39
N GLU A 497 16.11 5.19 18.62
CA GLU A 497 16.11 4.30 19.79
C GLU A 497 15.11 3.14 19.65
N VAL A 498 13.95 3.39 19.02
CA VAL A 498 12.94 2.36 18.77
C VAL A 498 13.44 1.35 17.74
N ILE A 499 13.99 1.83 16.63
CA ILE A 499 14.57 0.99 15.57
C ILE A 499 15.71 0.14 16.13
N LYS A 500 16.59 0.75 16.91
CA LYS A 500 17.70 0.07 17.58
C LYS A 500 17.20 -1.03 18.51
N SER A 501 16.21 -0.75 19.36
CA SER A 501 15.59 -1.75 20.23
C SER A 501 15.00 -2.94 19.46
N VAL A 502 14.36 -2.69 18.31
CA VAL A 502 13.81 -3.78 17.48
C VAL A 502 14.92 -4.61 16.82
N GLN A 503 16.01 -3.98 16.39
CA GLN A 503 17.17 -4.70 15.84
C GLN A 503 17.89 -5.54 16.91
N GLU A 504 18.02 -5.04 18.14
CA GLU A 504 18.58 -5.79 19.27
C GLU A 504 17.75 -7.05 19.58
N ILE A 505 16.42 -6.96 19.48
CA ILE A 505 15.54 -8.13 19.61
C ILE A 505 15.81 -9.14 18.50
N ALA A 506 15.96 -8.70 17.25
CA ALA A 506 16.31 -9.59 16.14
C ALA A 506 17.64 -10.31 16.41
N GLU A 507 18.66 -9.57 16.87
CA GLU A 507 19.98 -10.13 17.18
C GLU A 507 19.92 -11.14 18.32
N GLN A 508 19.15 -10.85 19.38
CA GLN A 508 18.92 -11.78 20.48
C GLN A 508 18.26 -13.08 20.01
N LEU A 509 17.20 -12.99 19.20
CA LEU A 509 16.52 -14.17 18.66
C LEU A 509 17.44 -15.01 17.74
N LEU A 510 18.29 -14.34 16.95
CA LEU A 510 19.27 -15.02 16.11
C LEU A 510 20.36 -15.70 16.95
N PHE A 511 20.81 -15.07 18.03
CA PHE A 511 21.76 -15.63 18.98
C PHE A 511 21.20 -16.88 19.69
N GLU A 512 19.91 -16.87 20.02
CA GLU A 512 19.18 -18.00 20.61
C GLU A 512 18.88 -19.13 19.62
N ASN A 513 19.31 -19.02 18.35
CA ASN A 513 19.03 -19.97 17.27
C ASN A 513 17.52 -20.20 17.05
N HIS A 514 16.75 -19.11 17.04
CA HIS A 514 15.32 -19.17 16.77
C HIS A 514 15.03 -19.88 15.42
N PRO A 515 14.05 -20.79 15.35
CA PRO A 515 13.80 -21.62 14.15
C PRO A 515 13.39 -20.81 12.92
N ALA A 516 12.73 -19.67 13.11
CA ALA A 516 12.36 -18.73 12.04
C ALA A 516 13.50 -17.77 11.61
N ARG A 517 14.75 -18.27 11.59
CA ARG A 517 15.96 -17.46 11.33
C ARG A 517 15.87 -16.62 10.05
N LEU A 518 15.42 -17.22 8.96
CA LEU A 518 15.35 -16.56 7.64
C LEU A 518 14.40 -15.34 7.68
N THR A 519 13.22 -15.49 8.29
CA THR A 519 12.26 -14.39 8.45
C THR A 519 12.85 -13.26 9.29
N ILE A 520 13.54 -13.60 10.40
CA ILE A 520 14.16 -12.60 11.28
C ILE A 520 15.28 -11.84 10.58
N GLU A 521 16.16 -12.54 9.87
CA GLU A 521 17.25 -11.93 9.09
C GLU A 521 16.70 -11.00 8.00
N ALA A 522 15.64 -11.42 7.29
CA ALA A 522 15.01 -10.62 6.25
C ALA A 522 14.43 -9.31 6.80
N TYR A 523 13.67 -9.36 7.90
CA TYR A 523 13.11 -8.17 8.54
C TYR A 523 14.20 -7.25 9.10
N ARG A 524 15.22 -7.81 9.75
CA ARG A 524 16.37 -7.03 10.26
C ARG A 524 17.09 -6.30 9.13
N ALA A 525 17.38 -6.99 8.03
CA ALA A 525 18.01 -6.39 6.87
C ALA A 525 17.14 -5.29 6.25
N ALA A 526 15.83 -5.55 6.09
CA ALA A 526 14.89 -4.56 5.58
C ALA A 526 14.86 -3.29 6.44
N MET A 527 14.78 -3.43 7.78
CA MET A 527 14.80 -2.30 8.71
C MET A 527 16.09 -1.48 8.60
N GLN A 528 17.26 -2.14 8.63
CA GLN A 528 18.54 -1.45 8.52
C GLN A 528 18.63 -0.67 7.20
N THR A 529 18.16 -1.29 6.12
CA THR A 529 18.31 -0.69 4.80
C THR A 529 17.34 0.46 4.58
N GLN A 530 16.09 0.35 5.04
CA GLN A 530 15.12 1.44 4.99
C GLN A 530 15.50 2.60 5.92
N TRP A 531 16.03 2.30 7.11
CA TRP A 531 16.57 3.32 8.00
C TRP A 531 17.72 4.11 7.35
N SER A 532 18.67 3.39 6.73
CA SER A 532 19.78 4.04 6.03
C SER A 532 19.29 4.90 4.86
N TRP A 533 18.27 4.44 4.14
CA TRP A 533 17.69 5.14 3.00
C TRP A 533 17.00 6.44 3.40
N ILE A 534 16.14 6.43 4.43
CA ILE A 534 15.44 7.65 4.85
C ILE A 534 16.43 8.74 5.28
N LEU A 535 17.53 8.38 5.94
CA LEU A 535 18.58 9.34 6.33
C LEU A 535 19.28 9.96 5.11
N GLN A 536 19.56 9.17 4.07
CA GLN A 536 20.10 9.70 2.82
C GLN A 536 19.11 10.62 2.10
N LEU A 537 17.82 10.26 2.10
CA LEU A 537 16.76 11.08 1.54
C LEU A 537 16.65 12.42 2.28
N CYS A 538 16.72 12.42 3.61
CA CYS A 538 16.77 13.63 4.43
C CYS A 538 17.95 14.54 4.05
N GLN A 539 19.14 13.99 3.83
CA GLN A 539 20.29 14.78 3.35
C GLN A 539 20.04 15.41 1.97
N CYS A 540 19.32 14.72 1.09
CA CYS A 540 18.92 15.27 -0.21
C CYS A 540 17.91 16.41 -0.06
N VAL A 541 16.96 16.26 0.87
CA VAL A 541 15.99 17.30 1.22
C VAL A 541 16.70 18.55 1.75
N GLU A 542 17.69 18.42 2.63
CA GLU A 542 18.50 19.55 3.09
C GLU A 542 19.25 20.26 1.94
N GLN A 543 19.80 19.49 1.00
CA GLN A 543 20.43 20.04 -0.20
C GLN A 543 19.44 20.86 -1.02
N HIS A 544 18.26 20.31 -1.29
CA HIS A 544 17.21 21.00 -2.03
C HIS A 544 16.66 22.23 -1.29
N LEU A 545 16.46 22.16 0.03
CA LEU A 545 16.06 23.32 0.83
C LEU A 545 17.05 24.47 0.64
N ARG A 546 18.36 24.17 0.72
CA ARG A 546 19.42 25.17 0.56
C ARG A 546 19.44 25.78 -0.84
N GLU A 547 19.39 24.93 -1.86
CA GLU A 547 19.43 25.35 -3.27
C GLU A 547 18.18 26.11 -3.69
N ASN A 548 16.98 25.65 -3.30
CA ASN A 548 15.73 26.33 -3.62
C ASN A 548 15.60 27.67 -2.86
N THR A 549 16.06 27.75 -1.60
CA THR A 549 16.12 29.03 -0.87
C THR A 549 16.99 30.04 -1.64
N ALA A 550 18.20 29.64 -2.03
CA ALA A 550 19.10 30.49 -2.80
C ALA A 550 18.50 30.89 -4.17
N TYR A 551 17.76 29.99 -4.83
CA TYR A 551 17.07 30.28 -6.08
C TYR A 551 16.03 31.39 -5.91
N PHE A 552 15.11 31.26 -4.95
CA PHE A 552 14.04 32.24 -4.76
C PHE A 552 14.57 33.58 -4.27
N GLU A 553 15.54 33.58 -3.35
CA GLU A 553 16.23 34.79 -2.91
C GLU A 553 16.91 35.51 -4.08
N PHE A 554 17.67 34.78 -4.92
CA PHE A 554 18.33 35.36 -6.07
C PHE A 554 17.36 36.04 -7.04
N PHE A 555 16.25 35.38 -7.40
CA PHE A 555 15.28 35.96 -8.34
C PHE A 555 14.48 37.12 -7.73
N SER A 556 14.27 37.11 -6.41
CA SER A 556 13.71 38.25 -5.68
C SER A 556 14.65 39.45 -5.76
N ASP A 557 15.92 39.27 -5.35
CA ASP A 557 16.95 40.32 -5.36
C ASP A 557 17.21 40.85 -6.78
N ALA A 558 17.23 39.96 -7.79
CA ALA A 558 17.44 40.35 -9.18
C ALA A 558 16.26 41.18 -9.72
N LYS A 559 15.03 40.85 -9.30
CA LYS A 559 13.84 41.63 -9.67
C LYS A 559 13.87 43.01 -9.00
N GLU A 560 14.19 43.08 -7.71
CA GLU A 560 14.34 44.34 -6.99
C GLU A 560 15.40 45.24 -7.65
N ALA A 561 16.55 44.67 -8.00
CA ALA A 561 17.60 45.39 -8.70
C ALA A 561 17.18 45.87 -10.10
N LEU A 562 16.46 45.03 -10.85
CA LEU A 562 15.93 45.40 -12.15
C LEU A 562 14.92 46.55 -12.06
N ASP A 563 14.01 46.49 -11.09
CA ASP A 563 12.98 47.49 -10.88
C ASP A 563 13.59 48.81 -10.39
N TYR A 564 14.58 48.76 -9.48
CA TYR A 564 15.37 49.93 -9.07
C TYR A 564 16.04 50.61 -10.28
N LEU A 565 16.76 49.84 -11.10
CA LEU A 565 17.46 50.39 -12.26
C LEU A 565 16.51 50.94 -13.34
N LYS A 566 15.34 50.31 -13.55
CA LYS A 566 14.30 50.84 -14.44
C LYS A 566 13.74 52.15 -13.91
N ASN A 567 13.41 52.21 -12.62
CA ASN A 567 12.89 53.43 -11.99
C ASN A 567 13.90 54.58 -12.06
N LEU A 568 15.18 54.28 -11.83
CA LEU A 568 16.26 55.26 -11.95
C LEU A 568 16.40 55.76 -13.39
N ARG A 569 16.41 54.86 -14.39
CA ARG A 569 16.41 55.23 -15.82
C ARG A 569 15.24 56.14 -16.16
N ASP A 570 14.04 55.80 -15.70
CA ASP A 570 12.82 56.57 -15.99
C ASP A 570 12.79 57.91 -15.24
N ALA A 571 13.44 58.00 -14.08
CA ALA A 571 13.67 59.26 -13.36
C ALA A 571 14.64 60.16 -14.13
N VAL A 572 15.81 59.63 -14.54
CA VAL A 572 16.80 60.34 -15.37
C VAL A 572 16.15 60.86 -16.65
N HIS A 573 15.43 60.00 -17.39
CA HIS A 573 14.82 60.37 -18.66
C HIS A 573 13.75 61.46 -18.50
N ARG A 574 13.05 61.51 -17.37
CA ARG A 574 12.07 62.58 -17.07
C ARG A 574 12.76 63.88 -16.64
N LYS A 575 13.79 63.78 -15.80
CA LYS A 575 14.43 64.92 -15.13
C LYS A 575 15.35 65.73 -16.05
N TYR A 576 16.09 65.07 -16.94
CA TYR A 576 17.15 65.71 -17.76
C TYR A 576 16.72 66.06 -19.20
N ASN A 577 15.45 66.39 -19.42
CA ASN A 577 15.00 66.92 -20.72
C ASN A 577 15.34 68.42 -20.83
N CYS A 578 16.22 68.78 -21.77
CA CYS A 578 16.66 70.16 -22.00
C CYS A 578 16.31 70.63 -23.41
N ASP A 579 15.95 71.92 -23.53
CA ASP A 579 15.73 72.62 -24.80
C ASP A 579 16.65 73.84 -24.94
N ARG A 580 16.67 74.47 -26.13
CA ARG A 580 17.51 75.65 -26.40
C ARG A 580 17.11 76.91 -25.63
N SER A 581 15.98 76.88 -24.92
CA SER A 581 15.45 77.99 -24.11
C SER A 581 15.74 77.84 -22.61
N SER A 582 16.37 76.75 -22.18
CA SER A 582 16.69 76.52 -20.77
C SER A 582 17.76 77.49 -20.26
N SER A 583 17.58 78.03 -19.05
CA SER A 583 18.51 79.00 -18.43
C SER A 583 19.81 78.35 -17.97
N ILE A 584 20.89 79.14 -17.94
CA ILE A 584 22.23 78.68 -17.50
C ILE A 584 22.19 78.10 -16.09
N HIS A 585 21.57 78.76 -15.12
CA HIS A 585 21.47 78.27 -13.74
C HIS A 585 20.73 76.92 -13.65
N LYS A 586 19.64 76.73 -14.41
CA LYS A 586 18.94 75.44 -14.44
C LYS A 586 19.84 74.33 -15.00
N LEU A 587 20.67 74.63 -15.99
CA LEU A 587 21.61 73.66 -16.55
C LEU A 587 22.75 73.33 -15.56
N GLU A 588 23.24 74.32 -14.80
CA GLU A 588 24.23 74.12 -13.73
C GLU A 588 23.70 73.21 -12.62
N ASP A 589 22.45 73.45 -12.17
CA ASP A 589 21.78 72.60 -11.16
C ASP A 589 21.62 71.15 -11.67
N LEU A 590 21.13 70.97 -12.90
CA LEU A 590 20.98 69.64 -13.49
C LEU A 590 22.32 68.90 -13.64
N ILE A 591 23.41 69.60 -13.97
CA ILE A 591 24.74 68.98 -14.03
C ILE A 591 25.15 68.49 -12.64
N GLN A 592 24.96 69.29 -11.60
CA GLN A 592 25.32 68.92 -10.23
C GLN A 592 24.53 67.70 -9.74
N GLU A 593 23.20 67.72 -9.93
CA GLU A 593 22.33 66.58 -9.57
C GLU A 593 22.70 65.30 -10.36
N SER A 594 23.13 65.42 -11.62
CA SER A 594 23.55 64.27 -12.42
C SER A 594 24.82 63.59 -11.87
N MET A 595 25.68 64.35 -11.18
CA MET A 595 26.88 63.80 -10.53
C MET A 595 26.50 62.93 -9.33
N GLU A 596 25.47 63.31 -8.57
CA GLU A 596 24.96 62.52 -7.45
C GLU A 596 24.32 61.21 -7.94
N GLU A 597 23.56 61.25 -9.04
CA GLU A 597 22.98 60.03 -9.64
C GLU A 597 24.06 59.10 -10.20
N LYS A 598 25.12 59.65 -10.78
CA LYS A 598 26.29 58.87 -11.21
C LYS A 598 26.96 58.16 -10.04
N GLU A 599 27.09 58.82 -8.89
CA GLU A 599 27.67 58.23 -7.68
C GLU A 599 26.78 57.09 -7.14
N GLN A 600 25.45 57.27 -7.12
CA GLN A 600 24.51 56.21 -6.74
C GLN A 600 24.62 54.98 -7.66
N LEU A 601 24.75 55.20 -8.99
CA LEU A 601 24.97 54.12 -9.95
C LEU A 601 26.30 53.38 -9.73
N LEU A 602 27.37 54.11 -9.41
CA LEU A 602 28.67 53.51 -9.10
C LEU A 602 28.62 52.64 -7.85
N GLN A 603 27.89 53.08 -6.82
CA GLN A 603 27.67 52.29 -5.62
C GLN A 603 26.83 51.04 -5.90
N TYR A 604 25.77 51.17 -6.71
CA TYR A 604 24.88 50.05 -7.06
C TYR A 604 25.54 49.00 -7.98
N LYS A 605 26.61 49.37 -8.68
CA LYS A 605 27.41 48.45 -9.51
C LYS A 605 27.89 47.22 -8.73
N SER A 606 28.24 47.37 -7.46
CA SER A 606 28.66 46.25 -6.60
C SER A 606 27.54 45.22 -6.39
N THR A 607 26.31 45.69 -6.13
CA THR A 607 25.11 44.85 -6.00
C THR A 607 24.86 44.03 -7.25
N VAL A 608 24.93 44.67 -8.43
CA VAL A 608 24.77 43.98 -9.73
C VAL A 608 25.90 42.96 -9.95
N ALA A 609 27.15 43.31 -9.63
CA ALA A 609 28.26 42.38 -9.74
C ALA A 609 28.09 41.16 -8.81
N GLY A 610 27.57 41.36 -7.60
CA GLY A 610 27.21 40.27 -6.68
C GLY A 610 26.13 39.34 -7.24
N LEU A 611 25.09 39.90 -7.86
CA LEU A 611 24.06 39.12 -8.57
C LEU A 611 24.65 38.31 -9.73
N VAL A 612 25.54 38.90 -10.53
CA VAL A 612 26.24 38.19 -11.62
C VAL A 612 27.15 37.07 -11.09
N GLY A 613 27.72 37.24 -9.90
CA GLY A 613 28.47 36.19 -9.22
C GLY A 613 27.56 35.01 -8.83
N ARG A 614 26.48 35.31 -8.09
CA ARG A 614 25.53 34.30 -7.60
C ARG A 614 24.81 33.55 -8.73
N SER A 615 24.50 34.21 -9.84
CA SER A 615 23.76 33.59 -10.96
C SER A 615 24.43 32.34 -11.54
N LYS A 616 25.76 32.24 -11.42
CA LYS A 616 26.55 31.08 -11.90
C LYS A 616 26.32 29.80 -11.11
N THR A 617 25.81 29.91 -9.88
CA THR A 617 25.62 28.77 -8.96
C THR A 617 24.15 28.44 -8.72
N ILE A 618 23.21 29.23 -9.29
CA ILE A 618 21.78 29.01 -9.10
C ILE A 618 21.32 27.78 -9.90
N VAL A 619 20.65 26.86 -9.21
CA VAL A 619 20.12 25.62 -9.79
C VAL A 619 18.92 25.88 -10.71
N GLN A 620 18.60 24.91 -11.56
CA GLN A 620 17.44 24.98 -12.45
C GLN A 620 16.25 24.24 -11.86
N LEU A 621 15.18 24.96 -11.49
CA LEU A 621 13.96 24.35 -10.94
C LEU A 621 12.93 24.02 -12.02
N LYS A 622 12.81 24.86 -13.06
CA LYS A 622 11.84 24.69 -14.17
C LYS A 622 11.83 23.30 -14.79
N PRO A 623 12.97 22.67 -15.11
CA PRO A 623 12.99 21.34 -15.70
C PRO A 623 12.39 20.22 -14.84
N ARG A 624 12.20 20.44 -13.53
CA ARG A 624 11.62 19.43 -12.60
C ARG A 624 10.11 19.28 -12.79
N ASN A 625 9.44 20.27 -13.37
CA ASN A 625 8.02 20.22 -13.67
C ASN A 625 7.77 19.52 -15.03
N PRO A 626 7.00 18.43 -15.08
CA PRO A 626 6.69 17.71 -16.33
C PRO A 626 6.03 18.56 -17.43
N GLU A 627 5.33 19.63 -17.07
CA GLU A 627 4.70 20.53 -18.04
C GLU A 627 5.71 21.40 -18.81
N ASN A 628 6.93 21.55 -18.29
CA ASN A 628 7.97 22.34 -18.93
C ASN A 628 8.71 21.51 -19.99
N SER A 629 8.31 21.66 -21.25
CA SER A 629 8.98 20.99 -22.38
C SER A 629 10.48 21.34 -22.45
N LEU A 630 11.33 20.30 -22.47
CA LEU A 630 12.77 20.46 -22.58
C LEU A 630 13.18 20.59 -24.05
N LYS A 631 13.93 21.65 -24.38
CA LYS A 631 14.46 21.87 -25.73
C LYS A 631 15.73 21.08 -26.02
N THR A 632 16.46 20.69 -24.97
CA THR A 632 17.73 19.96 -25.02
C THR A 632 17.83 19.03 -23.82
N SER A 633 18.71 18.03 -23.90
CA SER A 633 19.06 17.22 -22.72
C SER A 633 19.73 18.09 -21.66
N ILE A 634 19.41 17.83 -20.39
CA ILE A 634 19.92 18.59 -19.24
C ILE A 634 20.72 17.63 -18.35
N PRO A 635 21.97 17.98 -17.97
CA PRO A 635 22.73 17.16 -17.05
C PRO A 635 22.07 17.17 -15.66
N VAL A 636 21.90 15.99 -15.08
CA VAL A 636 21.41 15.79 -13.72
C VAL A 636 22.58 15.32 -12.86
N LYS A 637 22.67 15.85 -11.63
CA LYS A 637 23.66 15.44 -10.65
C LYS A 637 22.99 14.62 -9.56
N ALA A 638 23.55 13.46 -9.24
CA ALA A 638 23.12 12.66 -8.10
C ALA A 638 23.50 13.36 -6.79
N ILE A 639 22.57 13.42 -5.83
CA ILE A 639 22.79 14.04 -4.51
C ILE A 639 23.22 12.99 -3.48
N CYS A 640 22.76 11.75 -3.67
CA CYS A 640 23.14 10.55 -2.91
C CYS A 640 23.34 9.37 -3.88
N ASP A 641 23.86 8.28 -3.34
CA ASP A 641 23.91 7.02 -4.06
C ASP A 641 22.48 6.45 -4.19
N TYR A 642 22.13 5.97 -5.38
CA TYR A 642 20.85 5.35 -5.65
C TYR A 642 21.08 3.99 -6.32
N ARG A 643 20.47 2.94 -5.77
CA ARG A 643 20.57 1.59 -6.34
C ARG A 643 19.19 0.97 -6.48
N GLN A 644 18.87 0.49 -7.67
CA GLN A 644 17.64 -0.26 -7.97
C GLN A 644 17.95 -1.42 -8.91
N ILE A 645 17.94 -2.64 -8.38
CA ILE A 645 18.10 -3.94 -9.07
C ILE A 645 19.33 -4.01 -10.00
N GLU A 646 19.29 -3.38 -11.18
CA GLU A 646 20.35 -3.37 -12.20
C GLU A 646 21.03 -2.00 -12.36
N ILE A 647 20.47 -0.94 -11.76
CA ILE A 647 20.94 0.44 -11.90
C ILE A 647 21.59 0.85 -10.58
N THR A 648 22.85 1.29 -10.64
CA THR A 648 23.51 2.01 -9.54
C THR A 648 23.99 3.35 -10.05
N ILE A 649 23.57 4.42 -9.39
CA ILE A 649 23.98 5.79 -9.63
C ILE A 649 24.73 6.23 -8.38
N TYR A 650 25.95 6.69 -8.57
CA TYR A 650 26.78 7.21 -7.49
C TYR A 650 26.74 8.74 -7.48
N LYS A 651 26.91 9.32 -6.29
CA LYS A 651 26.99 10.77 -6.09
C LYS A 651 28.15 11.44 -6.85
#